data_AF-A0A1S7BGJ3-F1
#
_entry.id   AF-A0A1S7BGJ3-F1
#
_cell.length_a   1.000
_cell.length_b   1.000
_cell.length_c   1.000
_cell.angle_alpha   90.00
_cell.angle_beta   90.00
_cell.angle_gamma   90.00
#
_symmetry.space_group_name_H-M   'P 1'
#
loop_
_entity.id
_entity.type
_entity.pdbx_description
1 polymer ?
#
loop_
_entity_poly.entity_id
_entity_poly.type
_entity_poly.pdbx_seq_one_letter_code
_entity_poly.pdbx_strand_id
1 'polypeptide(L)'
;MIVIGPDNKLYEIKRVQSDTSLTLVEEYTGETQTDVPCRIITTYEGDLTQFSARFTALMTRMSNDSKAMRSWLTAVDEVLIEREDGTELAVKSLLQIVNEHNAALKWYTDNTDAINAAGDKAKEAAASAASASQYSSIASTKADESSQSAASSAESKRAAELSALAAKTSEANSTENAASSRVSAAAAKASETNAAASEAKVSESEKASALSALSSANDAAEAKKYAEAANSSREAAAASETVSAKNAAAASESKEIAGGYATNAAKSAADANQLKLDVDTSKSQISEFRDEVIAARETTRQYSEEAKDAANNAANKAASQTSAQITASIQREVEKATTASTSASESAFDAKQFRDEAAAFAGSLDIKESTTSQKGIVQLSSATDSDSEALAATPKAVKTVMGEVQTKAPLDSPAFTGTPTTPTPPDDAKGLQTANAEFVRKLIAALVGSVPESLDTLQELADALGNDPNFATTVLNKLAGKQPLDETLTALSGKSVDGLIEYVGLRETINRAAGAMQKDQNGGDIPDKKQFARTIGAVTSTTITLGESGWFKIATVFMPQATSTAVIKLYGGSGFNVGSFEQAAISELVLRAGNGSPVGITATLWKRSPNGVLECAWINTSGDNYDIYVRINQYAYWLIAQYDYSGNANVTLHSTPEYSSVQPGNSTSGQTYALYNSLMKPTAGDVEALSVNGGRLNGALGIGTDNVLGGSSIVFGDNDTGFKQNGDGILDTFANSQHTVRVAPGEMQVLGAMRTGNAKRMTMTSLNNSSLNAQFHLWGDGGNRPTVIELGDDQGWHLYSQRNPDGSIQFVVNGQVIPGNYGNFDARYLTSGNVYTKGESDNRYVQNIQRGAPVWPGKVDEYGPAEAPAGCFLTQARHDPTTAYGVTFAYRPLQMWVGNGWRTING
;
A
#
# COMPACT_ATOMS: atom_id res chain seq x y z
N MET A 1 -64.93 -31.44 -31.56
CA MET A 1 -66.16 -31.35 -30.73
C MET A 1 -65.76 -31.67 -29.30
N ILE A 2 -66.14 -30.82 -28.37
CA ILE A 2 -65.62 -30.82 -27.00
C ILE A 2 -66.77 -31.25 -26.08
N VAL A 3 -66.49 -32.13 -25.12
CA VAL A 3 -67.49 -32.63 -24.16
C VAL A 3 -66.98 -32.44 -22.74
N ILE A 4 -67.91 -32.32 -21.79
CA ILE A 4 -67.58 -32.22 -20.38
C ILE A 4 -67.34 -33.64 -19.85
N GLY A 5 -66.14 -33.87 -19.31
CA GLY A 5 -65.75 -35.13 -18.69
C GLY A 5 -66.41 -35.34 -17.31
N PRO A 6 -66.30 -36.54 -16.72
CA PRO A 6 -66.87 -36.86 -15.40
C PRO A 6 -66.33 -35.99 -14.25
N ASP A 7 -65.19 -35.35 -14.46
CA ASP A 7 -64.50 -34.41 -13.57
C ASP A 7 -64.90 -32.95 -13.83
N ASN A 8 -65.92 -32.71 -14.66
CA ASN A 8 -66.45 -31.40 -15.01
C ASN A 8 -65.51 -30.50 -15.84
N LYS A 9 -64.47 -31.07 -16.47
CA LYS A 9 -63.52 -30.38 -17.35
C LYS A 9 -63.83 -30.60 -18.82
N LEU A 10 -63.39 -29.69 -19.69
CA LEU A 10 -63.62 -29.75 -21.14
C LEU A 10 -62.54 -30.58 -21.83
N TYR A 11 -62.96 -31.59 -22.59
CA TYR A 11 -62.08 -32.50 -23.32
C TYR A 11 -62.39 -32.55 -24.81
N GLU A 12 -61.35 -32.63 -25.64
CA GLU A 12 -61.50 -32.94 -27.06
C GLU A 12 -61.74 -34.43 -27.29
N ILE A 13 -62.75 -34.77 -28.11
CA ILE A 13 -63.05 -36.15 -28.48
C ILE A 13 -61.98 -36.68 -29.45
N LYS A 14 -61.18 -37.66 -29.01
CA LYS A 14 -60.19 -38.38 -29.83
C LYS A 14 -60.84 -39.25 -30.90
N ARG A 15 -61.86 -39.99 -30.49
CA ARG A 15 -62.54 -41.00 -31.32
C ARG A 15 -63.90 -41.33 -30.72
N VAL A 16 -64.94 -41.33 -31.53
CA VAL A 16 -66.25 -41.91 -31.19
C VAL A 16 -66.21 -43.38 -31.58
N GLN A 17 -66.40 -44.28 -30.61
CA GLN A 17 -66.34 -45.73 -30.84
C GLN A 17 -67.72 -46.35 -31.06
N SER A 18 -68.76 -45.78 -30.44
CA SER A 18 -70.16 -46.11 -30.66
C SER A 18 -71.04 -44.92 -30.26
N ASP A 19 -72.35 -45.06 -30.40
CA ASP A 19 -73.38 -44.18 -29.84
C ASP A 19 -73.38 -44.14 -28.30
N THR A 20 -72.61 -44.99 -27.64
CA THR A 20 -72.48 -45.07 -26.18
C THR A 20 -71.03 -44.94 -25.65
N SER A 21 -70.03 -44.83 -26.54
CA SER A 21 -68.61 -44.84 -26.15
C SER A 21 -67.77 -43.87 -26.97
N LEU A 22 -66.96 -43.05 -26.29
CA LEU A 22 -66.01 -42.12 -26.88
C LEU A 22 -64.71 -42.07 -26.06
N THR A 23 -63.59 -41.83 -26.73
CA THR A 23 -62.25 -41.69 -26.12
C THR A 23 -61.86 -40.22 -26.11
N LEU A 24 -61.41 -39.70 -24.95
CA LEU A 24 -60.98 -38.32 -24.75
C LEU A 24 -59.44 -38.22 -24.84
N VAL A 25 -58.89 -37.08 -25.28
CA VAL A 25 -57.42 -36.87 -25.42
C VAL A 25 -56.80 -36.21 -24.18
N GLU A 26 -56.78 -34.88 -24.15
CA GLU A 26 -56.16 -33.99 -23.16
C GLU A 26 -57.15 -32.85 -22.83
N GLU A 27 -56.92 -32.14 -21.72
CA GLU A 27 -57.77 -31.01 -21.28
C GLU A 27 -57.66 -29.85 -22.28
N TYR A 28 -58.79 -29.38 -22.79
CA TYR A 28 -58.84 -28.37 -23.85
C TYR A 28 -58.54 -26.95 -23.32
N THR A 29 -57.59 -26.24 -23.94
CA THR A 29 -57.11 -24.91 -23.50
C THR A 29 -57.43 -23.75 -24.47
N GLY A 30 -58.27 -23.97 -25.48
CA GLY A 30 -58.64 -22.97 -26.51
C GLY A 30 -59.91 -22.16 -26.22
N GLU A 31 -60.22 -21.21 -27.10
CA GLU A 31 -61.43 -20.35 -27.02
C GLU A 31 -62.71 -21.08 -27.48
N THR A 32 -63.85 -20.78 -26.83
CA THR A 32 -65.15 -21.46 -27.08
C THR A 32 -66.04 -20.62 -27.99
N GLN A 33 -66.68 -21.25 -29.00
CA GLN A 33 -67.76 -20.63 -29.79
C GLN A 33 -69.13 -21.16 -29.36
N THR A 34 -70.10 -20.25 -29.22
CA THR A 34 -71.48 -20.55 -28.80
C THR A 34 -72.45 -20.48 -29.99
N ASP A 35 -73.53 -21.29 -29.97
CA ASP A 35 -74.62 -21.32 -30.96
C ASP A 35 -74.31 -21.80 -32.40
N VAL A 36 -73.25 -22.60 -32.59
CA VAL A 36 -73.02 -23.32 -33.86
C VAL A 36 -73.69 -24.71 -33.82
N PRO A 37 -74.65 -25.03 -34.71
CA PRO A 37 -75.27 -26.34 -34.75
C PRO A 37 -74.27 -27.43 -35.20
N CYS A 38 -73.95 -28.37 -34.31
CA CYS A 38 -73.02 -29.47 -34.54
C CYS A 38 -73.76 -30.82 -34.65
N ARG A 39 -73.45 -31.65 -35.66
CA ARG A 39 -73.99 -33.03 -35.82
C ARG A 39 -72.84 -34.05 -35.81
N ILE A 40 -72.86 -35.03 -34.90
CA ILE A 40 -71.99 -36.22 -34.98
C ILE A 40 -72.69 -37.24 -35.89
N ILE A 41 -72.08 -37.59 -37.01
CA ILE A 41 -72.60 -38.60 -37.95
C ILE A 41 -71.84 -39.92 -37.68
N THR A 42 -72.48 -40.88 -37.03
CA THR A 42 -71.91 -42.23 -36.76
C THR A 42 -72.37 -43.30 -37.73
N THR A 43 -73.38 -43.01 -38.57
CA THR A 43 -73.84 -43.84 -39.70
C THR A 43 -74.16 -42.94 -40.87
N TYR A 44 -73.64 -43.29 -42.06
CA TYR A 44 -73.75 -42.45 -43.25
C TYR A 44 -74.97 -42.86 -44.07
N GLU A 45 -76.02 -42.05 -44.07
CA GLU A 45 -77.15 -42.16 -44.99
C GLU A 45 -76.98 -41.12 -46.11
N GLY A 46 -76.52 -41.58 -47.27
CA GLY A 46 -76.45 -40.80 -48.50
C GLY A 46 -76.47 -41.75 -49.70
N ASP A 47 -77.13 -41.36 -50.79
CA ASP A 47 -77.12 -42.17 -52.01
C ASP A 47 -75.72 -42.29 -52.62
N LEU A 48 -75.54 -43.27 -53.51
CA LEU A 48 -74.27 -43.56 -54.18
C LEU A 48 -73.71 -42.35 -54.95
N THR A 49 -74.58 -41.45 -55.41
CA THR A 49 -74.22 -40.24 -56.17
C THR A 49 -73.58 -39.19 -55.27
N GLN A 50 -74.07 -39.00 -54.05
CA GLN A 50 -73.46 -38.09 -53.08
C GLN A 50 -72.13 -38.60 -52.53
N PHE A 51 -71.98 -39.92 -52.34
CA PHE A 51 -70.69 -40.52 -52.00
C PHE A 51 -69.68 -40.34 -53.13
N SER A 52 -70.09 -40.60 -54.38
CA SER A 52 -69.23 -40.38 -55.56
C SER A 52 -68.77 -38.93 -55.67
N ALA A 53 -69.66 -37.95 -55.51
CA ALA A 53 -69.30 -36.53 -55.62
C ALA A 53 -68.30 -36.09 -54.55
N ARG A 54 -68.46 -36.56 -53.30
CA ARG A 54 -67.54 -36.25 -52.20
C ARG A 54 -66.22 -37.00 -52.31
N PHE A 55 -66.24 -38.23 -52.79
CA PHE A 55 -65.03 -38.99 -53.08
C PHE A 55 -64.24 -38.34 -54.22
N THR A 56 -64.91 -37.87 -55.27
CA THR A 56 -64.28 -37.09 -56.34
C THR A 56 -63.68 -35.79 -55.79
N ALA A 57 -64.41 -35.02 -54.98
CA ALA A 57 -63.88 -33.79 -54.38
C ALA A 57 -62.65 -34.05 -53.48
N LEU A 58 -62.66 -35.13 -52.69
CA LEU A 58 -61.53 -35.55 -51.87
C LEU A 58 -60.32 -35.95 -52.73
N MET A 59 -60.54 -36.75 -53.77
CA MET A 59 -59.48 -37.17 -54.70
C MET A 59 -58.90 -35.99 -55.48
N THR A 60 -59.73 -35.01 -55.86
CA THR A 60 -59.29 -33.75 -56.49
C THR A 60 -58.44 -32.93 -55.53
N ARG A 61 -58.87 -32.77 -54.27
CA ARG A 61 -58.09 -32.07 -53.25
C ARG A 61 -56.76 -32.76 -52.98
N MET A 62 -56.76 -34.07 -52.75
CA MET A 62 -55.53 -34.85 -52.53
C MET A 62 -54.57 -34.77 -53.72
N SER A 63 -55.11 -34.73 -54.96
CA SER A 63 -54.31 -34.54 -56.17
C SER A 63 -53.71 -33.13 -56.25
N ASN A 64 -54.47 -32.09 -55.91
CA ASN A 64 -54.01 -30.71 -55.90
C ASN A 64 -52.94 -30.48 -54.82
N ASP A 65 -53.16 -30.97 -53.60
CA ASP A 65 -52.19 -30.88 -52.50
C ASP A 65 -50.88 -31.61 -52.86
N SER A 66 -50.99 -32.79 -53.49
CA SER A 66 -49.83 -33.54 -53.95
C SER A 66 -49.08 -32.85 -55.10
N LYS A 67 -49.77 -32.07 -55.93
CA LYS A 67 -49.17 -31.27 -57.00
C LYS A 67 -48.47 -30.03 -56.42
N ALA A 68 -49.10 -29.34 -55.47
CA ALA A 68 -48.53 -28.20 -54.76
C ALA A 68 -47.25 -28.60 -53.98
N MET A 69 -47.30 -29.72 -53.26
CA MET A 69 -46.13 -30.25 -52.53
C MET A 69 -44.98 -30.61 -53.48
N ARG A 70 -45.28 -31.26 -54.61
CA ARG A 70 -44.25 -31.55 -55.62
C ARG A 70 -43.66 -30.27 -56.21
N SER A 71 -44.50 -29.29 -56.52
CA SER A 71 -44.03 -27.98 -57.02
C SER A 71 -43.10 -27.30 -56.01
N TRP A 72 -43.46 -27.27 -54.73
CA TRP A 72 -42.62 -26.70 -53.66
C TRP A 72 -41.26 -27.41 -53.50
N LEU A 73 -41.25 -28.74 -53.66
CA LEU A 73 -40.03 -29.55 -53.55
C LEU A 73 -39.09 -29.43 -54.77
N THR A 74 -39.63 -29.16 -55.97
CA THR A 74 -38.84 -29.22 -57.21
C THR A 74 -38.67 -27.88 -57.93
N ALA A 75 -39.38 -26.82 -57.56
CA ALA A 75 -39.30 -25.53 -58.22
C ALA A 75 -37.97 -24.81 -57.92
N VAL A 76 -37.50 -24.05 -58.91
CA VAL A 76 -36.29 -23.23 -58.80
C VAL A 76 -36.62 -21.85 -58.20
N ASP A 77 -37.81 -21.34 -58.47
CA ASP A 77 -38.32 -20.05 -57.98
C ASP A 77 -39.46 -20.24 -56.96
N GLU A 78 -39.99 -19.13 -56.43
CA GLU A 78 -41.12 -19.15 -55.50
C GLU A 78 -42.34 -19.86 -56.11
N VAL A 79 -43.05 -20.60 -55.26
CA VAL A 79 -44.21 -21.40 -55.62
C VAL A 79 -45.46 -20.77 -55.06
N LEU A 80 -46.47 -20.59 -55.90
CA LEU A 80 -47.80 -20.15 -55.49
C LEU A 80 -48.59 -21.37 -54.99
N ILE A 81 -49.04 -21.32 -53.74
CA ILE A 81 -49.92 -22.32 -53.12
C ILE A 81 -51.28 -21.68 -52.88
N GLU A 82 -52.33 -22.26 -53.46
CA GLU A 82 -53.72 -21.84 -53.23
C GLU A 82 -54.20 -22.33 -51.86
N ARG A 83 -54.74 -21.42 -51.05
CA ARG A 83 -55.31 -21.69 -49.73
C ARG A 83 -56.75 -22.21 -49.86
N GLU A 84 -57.28 -22.79 -48.78
CA GLU A 84 -58.66 -23.33 -48.75
C GLU A 84 -59.75 -22.28 -49.06
N ASP A 85 -59.45 -20.99 -48.93
CA ASP A 85 -60.33 -19.86 -49.26
C ASP A 85 -60.20 -19.36 -50.71
N GLY A 86 -59.37 -20.02 -51.54
CA GLY A 86 -59.14 -19.67 -52.95
C GLY A 86 -58.10 -18.57 -53.17
N THR A 87 -57.38 -18.14 -52.13
CA THR A 87 -56.30 -17.14 -52.26
C THR A 87 -54.94 -17.78 -52.51
N GLU A 88 -54.14 -17.23 -53.42
CA GLU A 88 -52.79 -17.73 -53.71
C GLU A 88 -51.74 -17.11 -52.77
N LEU A 89 -50.83 -17.96 -52.25
CA LEU A 89 -49.73 -17.59 -51.38
C LEU A 89 -48.39 -17.96 -52.02
N ALA A 90 -47.55 -16.96 -52.30
CA ALA A 90 -46.16 -17.19 -52.71
C ALA A 90 -45.33 -17.71 -51.53
N VAL A 91 -44.71 -18.88 -51.70
CA VAL A 91 -43.78 -19.47 -50.74
C VAL A 91 -42.47 -19.82 -51.44
N LYS A 92 -41.34 -19.57 -50.77
CA LYS A 92 -40.01 -19.96 -51.30
C LYS A 92 -39.94 -21.46 -51.52
N SER A 93 -39.35 -21.89 -52.63
CA SER A 93 -39.10 -23.32 -52.87
C SER A 93 -38.08 -23.88 -51.88
N LEU A 94 -38.08 -25.21 -51.71
CA LEU A 94 -37.09 -25.87 -50.86
C LEU A 94 -35.65 -25.56 -51.31
N LEU A 95 -35.42 -25.42 -52.62
CA LEU A 95 -34.10 -25.13 -53.17
C LEU A 95 -33.59 -23.74 -52.79
N GLN A 96 -34.45 -22.71 -52.84
CA GLN A 96 -34.10 -21.36 -52.39
C GLN A 96 -33.77 -21.33 -50.90
N ILE A 97 -34.57 -22.01 -50.07
CA ILE A 97 -34.33 -22.11 -48.62
C ILE A 97 -32.98 -22.78 -48.33
N VAL A 98 -32.68 -23.88 -49.02
CA VAL A 98 -31.40 -24.61 -48.84
C VAL A 98 -30.21 -23.75 -49.30
N ASN A 99 -30.35 -23.01 -50.40
CA ASN A 99 -29.28 -22.13 -50.89
C ASN A 99 -29.02 -20.95 -49.96
N GLU A 100 -30.07 -20.32 -49.42
CA GLU A 100 -29.93 -19.28 -48.39
C GLU A 100 -29.27 -19.82 -47.12
N HIS A 101 -29.67 -21.02 -46.67
CA HIS A 101 -29.04 -21.69 -45.53
C HIS A 101 -27.55 -21.98 -45.77
N ASN A 102 -27.20 -22.51 -46.94
CA ASN A 102 -25.80 -22.80 -47.29
C ASN A 102 -24.97 -21.52 -47.43
N ALA A 103 -25.54 -20.44 -47.97
CA ALA A 103 -24.87 -19.14 -48.05
C ALA A 103 -24.61 -18.55 -46.65
N ALA A 104 -25.59 -18.65 -45.74
CA ALA A 104 -25.42 -18.24 -44.35
C ALA A 104 -24.38 -19.10 -43.62
N LEU A 105 -24.42 -20.42 -43.80
CA LEU A 105 -23.43 -21.33 -43.21
C LEU A 105 -22.02 -21.05 -43.73
N LYS A 106 -21.88 -20.77 -45.02
CA LYS A 106 -20.60 -20.37 -45.61
C LYS A 106 -20.12 -19.04 -45.05
N TRP A 107 -21.00 -18.05 -44.90
CA TRP A 107 -20.64 -16.77 -44.27
C TRP A 107 -20.13 -16.96 -42.83
N TYR A 108 -20.82 -17.76 -42.00
CA TYR A 108 -20.35 -18.04 -40.65
C TYR A 108 -19.01 -18.78 -40.63
N THR A 109 -18.82 -19.75 -41.54
CA THR A 109 -17.57 -20.50 -41.66
C THR A 109 -16.41 -19.58 -42.09
N ASP A 110 -16.61 -18.77 -43.12
CA ASP A 110 -15.60 -17.83 -43.65
C ASP A 110 -15.25 -16.73 -42.63
N ASN A 111 -16.15 -16.39 -41.70
CA ASN A 111 -15.96 -15.35 -40.68
C ASN A 111 -15.66 -15.90 -39.28
N THR A 112 -15.45 -17.22 -39.13
CA THR A 112 -15.22 -17.87 -37.84
C THR A 112 -14.01 -17.29 -37.11
N ASP A 113 -12.91 -17.06 -37.81
CA ASP A 113 -11.69 -16.50 -37.21
C ASP A 113 -11.88 -15.06 -36.76
N ALA A 114 -12.64 -14.26 -37.52
CA ALA A 114 -12.95 -12.87 -37.14
C ALA A 114 -13.89 -12.83 -35.92
N ILE A 115 -14.86 -13.73 -35.84
CA ILE A 115 -15.78 -13.85 -34.70
C ILE A 115 -15.03 -14.33 -33.45
N ASN A 116 -14.15 -15.32 -33.57
CA ASN A 116 -13.32 -15.81 -32.47
C ASN A 116 -12.32 -14.73 -32.01
N ALA A 117 -11.66 -14.03 -32.94
CA ALA A 117 -10.76 -12.93 -32.62
C ALA A 117 -11.49 -11.76 -31.92
N ALA A 118 -12.73 -11.45 -32.31
CA ALA A 118 -13.56 -10.48 -31.61
C ALA A 118 -13.94 -10.96 -30.20
N GLY A 119 -14.23 -12.25 -30.04
CA GLY A 119 -14.49 -12.88 -28.74
C GLY A 119 -13.28 -12.87 -27.81
N ASP A 120 -12.08 -13.13 -28.32
CA ASP A 120 -10.85 -13.11 -27.53
C ASP A 120 -10.45 -11.67 -27.17
N LYS A 121 -10.60 -10.70 -28.09
CA LYS A 121 -10.43 -9.27 -27.77
C LYS A 121 -11.42 -8.79 -26.70
N ALA A 122 -12.65 -9.31 -26.68
CA ALA A 122 -13.61 -8.99 -25.62
C ALA A 122 -13.19 -9.57 -24.25
N LYS A 123 -12.58 -10.76 -24.22
CA LYS A 123 -12.00 -11.33 -22.99
C LYS A 123 -10.77 -10.55 -22.53
N GLU A 124 -9.90 -10.11 -23.44
CA GLU A 124 -8.75 -9.26 -23.12
C GLU A 124 -9.20 -7.91 -22.56
N ALA A 125 -10.20 -7.27 -23.17
CA ALA A 125 -10.77 -6.02 -22.66
C ALA A 125 -11.39 -6.19 -21.26
N ALA A 126 -12.07 -7.32 -21.00
CA ALA A 126 -12.60 -7.66 -19.68
C ALA A 126 -11.48 -7.88 -18.64
N ALA A 127 -10.37 -8.53 -19.03
CA ALA A 127 -9.19 -8.69 -18.18
C ALA A 127 -8.51 -7.34 -17.88
N SER A 128 -8.38 -6.45 -18.88
CA SER A 128 -7.87 -5.09 -18.68
C SER A 128 -8.75 -4.26 -17.75
N ALA A 129 -10.07 -4.40 -17.84
CA ALA A 129 -11.01 -3.73 -16.92
C ALA A 129 -10.88 -4.26 -15.48
N ALA A 130 -10.67 -5.57 -15.30
CA ALA A 130 -10.40 -6.16 -13.98
C ALA A 130 -9.07 -5.66 -13.38
N SER A 131 -8.01 -5.56 -14.19
CA SER A 131 -6.73 -4.98 -13.78
C SER A 131 -6.88 -3.50 -13.40
N ALA A 132 -7.63 -2.71 -14.16
CA ALA A 132 -7.91 -1.31 -13.83
C ALA A 132 -8.66 -1.16 -12.49
N SER A 133 -9.58 -2.07 -12.17
CA SER A 133 -10.26 -2.11 -10.87
C SER A 133 -9.30 -2.43 -9.71
N GLN A 134 -8.30 -3.30 -9.93
CA GLN A 134 -7.27 -3.58 -8.94
C GLN A 134 -6.35 -2.37 -8.72
N TYR A 135 -5.94 -1.68 -9.79
CA TYR A 135 -5.13 -0.46 -9.68
C TYR A 135 -5.89 0.68 -8.99
N SER A 136 -7.20 0.81 -9.20
CA SER A 136 -8.02 1.77 -8.45
C SER A 136 -8.07 1.44 -6.96
N SER A 137 -8.11 0.16 -6.59
CA SER A 137 -8.07 -0.28 -5.19
C SER A 137 -6.71 0.01 -4.55
N ILE A 138 -5.61 -0.22 -5.28
CA ILE A 138 -4.24 0.11 -4.84
C ILE A 138 -4.07 1.63 -4.67
N ALA A 139 -4.63 2.44 -5.59
CA ALA A 139 -4.60 3.89 -5.49
C ALA A 139 -5.37 4.40 -4.25
N SER A 140 -6.50 3.77 -3.91
CA SER A 140 -7.23 4.06 -2.68
C SER A 140 -6.40 3.74 -1.44
N THR A 141 -5.75 2.57 -1.39
CA THR A 141 -4.84 2.20 -0.29
C THR A 141 -3.68 3.18 -0.15
N LYS A 142 -3.09 3.65 -1.26
CA LYS A 142 -2.01 4.66 -1.22
C LYS A 142 -2.49 6.05 -0.80
N ALA A 143 -3.73 6.41 -1.09
CA ALA A 143 -4.33 7.64 -0.55
C ALA A 143 -4.52 7.56 0.97
N ASP A 144 -4.89 6.38 1.49
CA ASP A 144 -5.01 6.15 2.93
C ASP A 144 -3.65 6.17 3.64
N GLU A 145 -2.63 5.54 3.06
CA GLU A 145 -1.24 5.60 3.58
C GLU A 145 -0.66 7.02 3.55
N SER A 146 -0.98 7.81 2.51
CA SER A 146 -0.60 9.23 2.43
C SER A 146 -1.28 10.05 3.54
N SER A 147 -2.55 9.77 3.82
CA SER A 147 -3.31 10.41 4.90
C SER A 147 -2.75 10.06 6.29
N GLN A 148 -2.33 8.81 6.50
CA GLN A 148 -1.64 8.39 7.73
C GLN A 148 -0.27 9.05 7.87
N SER A 149 0.48 9.19 6.77
CA SER A 149 1.78 9.88 6.76
C SER A 149 1.64 11.37 7.10
N ALA A 150 0.58 12.03 6.62
CA ALA A 150 0.26 13.41 6.98
C ALA A 150 -0.10 13.54 8.48
N ALA A 151 -0.80 12.57 9.06
CA ALA A 151 -1.10 12.52 10.49
C ALA A 151 0.18 12.38 11.34
N SER A 152 1.07 11.46 10.97
CA SER A 152 2.37 11.29 11.65
C SER A 152 3.27 12.53 11.56
N SER A 153 3.19 13.26 10.44
CA SER A 153 3.88 14.55 10.28
C SER A 153 3.30 15.63 11.20
N ALA A 154 1.98 15.68 11.36
CA ALA A 154 1.33 16.59 12.31
C ALA A 154 1.67 16.27 13.78
N GLU A 155 1.78 14.98 14.13
CA GLU A 155 2.26 14.55 15.45
C GLU A 155 3.73 14.91 15.68
N SER A 156 4.58 14.74 14.67
CA SER A 156 5.99 15.15 14.74
C SER A 156 6.15 16.67 14.94
N LYS A 157 5.29 17.47 14.29
CA LYS A 157 5.23 18.92 14.51
C LYS A 157 4.81 19.25 15.95
N ARG A 158 3.80 18.56 16.49
CA ARG A 158 3.36 18.72 17.89
C ARG A 158 4.45 18.34 18.89
N ALA A 159 5.21 17.28 18.61
CA ALA A 159 6.34 16.88 19.44
C ALA A 159 7.47 17.92 19.41
N ALA A 160 7.75 18.51 18.25
CA ALA A 160 8.72 19.61 18.13
C ALA A 160 8.28 20.87 18.90
N GLU A 161 6.98 21.20 18.85
CA GLU A 161 6.40 22.32 19.61
C GLU A 161 6.47 22.09 21.13
N LEU A 162 6.19 20.87 21.60
CA LEU A 162 6.34 20.48 23.01
C LEU A 162 7.82 20.52 23.47
N SER A 163 8.74 20.10 22.60
CA SER A 163 10.18 20.16 22.87
C SER A 163 10.69 21.61 22.97
N ALA A 164 10.20 22.51 22.11
CA ALA A 164 10.49 23.94 22.20
C ALA A 164 9.95 24.58 23.49
N LEU A 165 8.79 24.13 23.97
CA LEU A 165 8.22 24.57 25.25
C LEU A 165 9.04 24.06 26.45
N ALA A 166 9.53 22.83 26.40
CA ALA A 166 10.43 22.26 27.40
C ALA A 166 11.78 23.01 27.44
N ALA A 167 12.33 23.39 26.28
CA ALA A 167 13.54 24.20 26.19
C ALA A 167 13.36 25.59 26.85
N LYS A 168 12.23 26.28 26.59
CA LYS A 168 11.89 27.55 27.27
C LYS A 168 11.76 27.39 28.79
N THR A 169 11.19 26.27 29.24
CA THR A 169 11.07 25.97 30.68
C THR A 169 12.45 25.75 31.31
N SER A 170 13.37 25.11 30.59
CA SER A 170 14.76 24.91 31.02
C SER A 170 15.55 26.22 31.12
N GLU A 171 15.36 27.14 30.16
CA GLU A 171 15.93 28.50 30.24
C GLU A 171 15.41 29.28 31.47
N ALA A 172 14.11 29.17 31.78
CA ALA A 172 13.52 29.79 32.96
C ALA A 172 14.14 29.23 34.26
N ASN A 173 14.28 27.90 34.39
CA ASN A 173 14.90 27.25 35.54
C ASN A 173 16.39 27.62 35.69
N SER A 174 17.12 27.78 34.58
CA SER A 174 18.51 28.26 34.59
C SER A 174 18.62 29.68 35.15
N THR A 175 17.67 30.54 34.79
CA THR A 175 17.59 31.93 35.29
C THR A 175 17.28 31.97 36.79
N GLU A 176 16.40 31.08 37.27
CA GLU A 176 16.02 30.95 38.67
C GLU A 176 17.17 30.38 39.54
N ASN A 177 17.94 29.43 39.00
CA ASN A 177 19.17 28.92 39.63
C ASN A 177 20.28 29.98 39.70
N ALA A 178 20.41 30.83 38.68
CA ALA A 178 21.32 31.97 38.70
C ALA A 178 20.91 33.01 39.75
N ALA A 179 19.60 33.24 39.95
CA ALA A 179 19.09 34.09 41.02
C ALA A 179 19.38 33.51 42.42
N SER A 180 19.15 32.21 42.60
CA SER A 180 19.45 31.49 43.85
C SER A 180 20.95 31.53 44.19
N SER A 181 21.82 31.41 43.18
CA SER A 181 23.28 31.52 43.36
C SER A 181 23.71 32.93 43.79
N ARG A 182 23.04 33.98 43.30
CA ARG A 182 23.29 35.38 43.72
C ARG A 182 22.85 35.62 45.17
N VAL A 183 21.74 35.01 45.60
CA VAL A 183 21.28 35.07 47.00
C VAL A 183 22.27 34.37 47.93
N SER A 184 22.78 33.19 47.54
CA SER A 184 23.81 32.48 48.30
C SER A 184 25.13 33.24 48.37
N ALA A 185 25.55 33.91 47.29
CA ALA A 185 26.73 34.77 47.29
C ALA A 185 26.55 36.01 48.20
N ALA A 186 25.35 36.60 48.24
CA ALA A 186 25.03 37.69 49.16
C ALA A 186 25.04 37.24 50.63
N ALA A 187 24.56 36.02 50.92
CA ALA A 187 24.65 35.42 52.25
C ALA A 187 26.10 35.15 52.69
N ALA A 188 26.96 34.68 51.77
CA ALA A 188 28.39 34.52 52.03
C ALA A 188 29.07 35.87 52.32
N LYS A 189 28.72 36.93 51.58
CA LYS A 189 29.21 38.29 51.81
C LYS A 189 28.78 38.86 53.17
N ALA A 190 27.54 38.61 53.59
CA ALA A 190 27.05 38.98 54.91
C ALA A 190 27.82 38.22 56.03
N SER A 191 28.17 36.96 55.79
CA SER A 191 28.99 36.16 56.71
C SER A 191 30.44 36.66 56.81
N GLU A 192 31.06 37.11 55.71
CA GLU A 192 32.37 37.79 55.73
C GLU A 192 32.31 39.10 56.55
N THR A 193 31.22 39.85 56.41
CA THR A 193 31.03 41.12 57.14
C THR A 193 30.85 40.89 58.65
N ASN A 194 30.19 39.78 59.03
CA ASN A 194 30.05 39.35 60.42
C ASN A 194 31.36 38.79 61.01
N ALA A 195 32.21 38.14 60.19
CA ALA A 195 33.55 37.70 60.60
C ALA A 195 34.48 38.90 60.86
N ALA A 196 34.44 39.92 60.00
CA ALA A 196 35.19 41.18 60.20
C ALA A 196 34.71 41.97 61.44
N ALA A 197 33.41 41.97 61.73
CA ALA A 197 32.87 42.56 62.96
C ALA A 197 33.26 41.78 64.24
N SER A 198 33.61 40.50 64.10
CA SER A 198 34.10 39.65 65.19
C SER A 198 35.59 39.86 65.44
N GLU A 199 36.40 40.11 64.40
CA GLU A 199 37.81 40.50 64.51
C GLU A 199 38.00 41.87 65.18
N ALA A 200 37.08 42.82 64.97
CA ALA A 200 37.12 44.13 65.64
C ALA A 200 36.87 44.06 67.17
N LYS A 201 36.25 42.98 67.67
CA LYS A 201 36.02 42.74 69.11
C LYS A 201 37.19 42.04 69.83
N VAL A 202 38.15 41.51 69.08
CA VAL A 202 39.35 40.83 69.63
C VAL A 202 40.30 41.84 70.29
N SER A 203 40.38 43.07 69.79
CA SER A 203 41.23 44.15 70.32
C SER A 203 40.81 44.67 71.70
N GLU A 204 39.56 44.41 72.12
CA GLU A 204 39.03 44.83 73.42
C GLU A 204 39.20 43.75 74.50
N SER A 205 39.53 42.52 74.08
CA SER A 205 39.72 41.34 74.94
C SER A 205 41.09 41.25 75.61
N GLU A 206 42.11 41.97 75.13
CA GLU A 206 43.46 41.95 75.71
C GLU A 206 43.53 42.56 77.12
N LYS A 207 42.55 43.39 77.50
CA LYS A 207 42.47 44.00 78.85
C LYS A 207 41.81 43.11 79.91
N ALA A 208 41.14 42.02 79.54
CA ALA A 208 40.31 41.21 80.45
C ALA A 208 40.99 39.89 80.91
N SER A 209 42.12 39.52 80.29
CA SER A 209 42.83 38.25 80.53
C SER A 209 43.43 38.08 81.95
N ALA A 210 43.33 39.09 82.82
CA ALA A 210 43.89 39.05 84.17
C ALA A 210 42.97 38.43 85.24
N LEU A 211 41.69 38.11 84.95
CA LEU A 211 40.71 37.84 86.03
C LEU A 211 39.92 36.52 86.01
N SER A 212 40.08 35.60 85.05
CA SER A 212 39.16 34.45 84.93
C SER A 212 39.85 33.08 84.93
N ALA A 213 40.47 32.73 86.06
CA ALA A 213 40.94 31.37 86.34
C ALA A 213 39.84 30.44 86.92
N LEU A 214 38.54 30.72 86.70
CA LEU A 214 37.48 30.04 87.44
C LEU A 214 36.15 29.84 86.65
N SER A 215 36.13 29.14 85.51
CA SER A 215 34.86 28.58 84.97
C SER A 215 35.03 27.56 83.84
N SER A 216 35.75 26.46 84.07
CA SER A 216 35.92 25.35 83.10
C SER A 216 34.72 24.39 83.00
N ALA A 217 33.49 24.86 83.25
CA ALA A 217 32.28 24.03 83.25
C ALA A 217 31.28 24.34 82.12
N ASN A 218 31.42 25.46 81.40
CA ASN A 218 30.51 25.83 80.29
C ASN A 218 31.01 25.42 78.89
N ASP A 219 32.29 25.09 78.73
CA ASP A 219 32.87 24.77 77.41
C ASP A 219 32.40 23.43 76.81
N ALA A 220 31.86 22.53 77.63
CA ALA A 220 31.36 21.23 77.19
C ALA A 220 29.97 21.30 76.52
N ALA A 221 29.15 22.32 76.82
CA ALA A 221 27.83 22.48 76.21
C ALA A 221 27.89 23.18 74.85
N GLU A 222 28.83 24.12 74.66
CA GLU A 222 29.04 24.84 73.40
C GLU A 222 29.73 23.95 72.36
N ALA A 223 30.70 23.12 72.77
CA ALA A 223 31.33 22.11 71.90
C ALA A 223 30.31 21.10 71.32
N LYS A 224 29.24 20.79 72.07
CA LYS A 224 28.17 19.90 71.61
C LYS A 224 27.27 20.55 70.55
N LYS A 225 26.98 21.85 70.68
CA LYS A 225 26.26 22.63 69.64
C LYS A 225 27.08 22.76 68.36
N TYR A 226 28.40 22.97 68.46
CA TYR A 226 29.27 22.98 67.28
C TYR A 226 29.38 21.61 66.61
N ALA A 227 29.37 20.52 67.38
CA ALA A 227 29.32 19.16 66.84
C ALA A 227 27.98 18.85 66.15
N GLU A 228 26.85 19.30 66.71
CA GLU A 228 25.51 19.15 66.11
C GLU A 228 25.38 19.99 64.82
N ALA A 229 25.88 21.23 64.81
CA ALA A 229 25.93 22.07 63.61
C ALA A 229 26.86 21.51 62.52
N ALA A 230 28.00 20.93 62.91
CA ALA A 230 28.89 20.23 61.98
C ALA A 230 28.23 18.98 61.40
N ASN A 231 27.41 18.27 62.20
CA ASN A 231 26.67 17.09 61.73
C ASN A 231 25.54 17.48 60.76
N SER A 232 24.77 18.54 61.05
CA SER A 232 23.77 19.07 60.11
C SER A 232 24.39 19.60 58.82
N SER A 233 25.56 20.23 58.89
CA SER A 233 26.31 20.68 57.70
C SER A 233 26.83 19.49 56.88
N ARG A 234 27.22 18.40 57.55
CA ARG A 234 27.63 17.14 56.91
C ARG A 234 26.45 16.41 56.25
N GLU A 235 25.27 16.43 56.86
CA GLU A 235 24.02 15.94 56.25
C GLU A 235 23.59 16.77 55.05
N ALA A 236 23.75 18.11 55.10
CA ALA A 236 23.50 18.99 53.97
C ALA A 236 24.50 18.77 52.82
N ALA A 237 25.78 18.54 53.13
CA ALA A 237 26.80 18.18 52.14
C ALA A 237 26.49 16.83 51.48
N ALA A 238 26.09 15.81 52.25
CA ALA A 238 25.68 14.51 51.72
C ALA A 238 24.41 14.59 50.86
N ALA A 239 23.44 15.44 51.24
CA ALA A 239 22.27 15.72 50.41
C ALA A 239 22.66 16.41 49.09
N SER A 240 23.59 17.37 49.14
CA SER A 240 24.12 18.05 47.96
C SER A 240 24.90 17.11 47.04
N GLU A 241 25.64 16.16 47.60
CA GLU A 241 26.36 15.12 46.87
C GLU A 241 25.37 14.14 46.19
N THR A 242 24.27 13.81 46.86
CA THR A 242 23.17 13.01 46.30
C THR A 242 22.45 13.73 45.16
N VAL A 243 22.22 15.04 45.29
CA VAL A 243 21.65 15.87 44.21
C VAL A 243 22.60 15.99 43.03
N SER A 244 23.90 16.15 43.29
CA SER A 244 24.93 16.17 42.24
C SER A 244 25.01 14.84 41.49
N ALA A 245 24.89 13.71 42.20
CA ALA A 245 24.81 12.37 41.59
C ALA A 245 23.54 12.18 40.75
N LYS A 246 22.37 12.67 41.21
CA LYS A 246 21.13 12.68 40.41
C LYS A 246 21.26 13.55 39.16
N ASN A 247 21.89 14.71 39.26
CA ASN A 247 22.12 15.60 38.11
C ASN A 247 23.09 14.97 37.10
N ALA A 248 24.13 14.27 37.57
CA ALA A 248 25.03 13.51 36.70
C ALA A 248 24.31 12.35 35.99
N ALA A 249 23.40 11.65 36.69
CA ALA A 249 22.57 10.60 36.09
C ALA A 249 21.61 11.16 35.03
N ALA A 250 20.92 12.27 35.33
CA ALA A 250 20.04 12.95 34.39
C ALA A 250 20.78 13.50 33.15
N ALA A 251 22.04 13.95 33.32
CA ALA A 251 22.89 14.36 32.21
C ALA A 251 23.34 13.17 31.33
N SER A 252 23.58 12.01 31.94
CA SER A 252 23.92 10.77 31.22
C SER A 252 22.72 10.22 30.44
N GLU A 253 21.54 10.22 31.05
CA GLU A 253 20.27 9.84 30.41
C GLU A 253 19.93 10.80 29.25
N SER A 254 20.12 12.11 29.45
CA SER A 254 19.98 13.11 28.37
C SER A 254 20.97 12.88 27.22
N LYS A 255 22.19 12.41 27.51
CA LYS A 255 23.20 12.08 26.49
C LYS A 255 22.80 10.82 25.71
N GLU A 256 22.26 9.80 26.36
CA GLU A 256 21.72 8.60 25.68
C GLU A 256 20.51 8.94 24.82
N ILE A 257 19.59 9.76 25.32
CA ILE A 257 18.44 10.27 24.56
C ILE A 257 18.91 11.08 23.34
N ALA A 258 19.91 11.97 23.50
CA ALA A 258 20.51 12.70 22.38
C ALA A 258 21.20 11.77 21.36
N GLY A 259 21.84 10.69 21.84
CA GLY A 259 22.38 9.62 21.00
C GLY A 259 21.31 8.90 20.20
N GLY A 260 20.18 8.55 20.83
CA GLY A 260 19.02 7.94 20.19
C GLY A 260 18.40 8.85 19.12
N TYR A 261 18.28 10.16 19.39
CA TYR A 261 17.84 11.13 18.38
C TYR A 261 18.80 11.24 17.19
N ALA A 262 20.12 11.21 17.43
CA ALA A 262 21.11 11.20 16.35
C ALA A 262 21.04 9.93 15.50
N THR A 263 20.83 8.76 16.11
CA THR A 263 20.62 7.49 15.40
C THR A 263 19.33 7.49 14.59
N ASN A 264 18.24 8.03 15.15
CA ASN A 264 16.97 8.17 14.44
C ASN A 264 17.06 9.16 13.26
N ALA A 265 17.81 10.25 13.41
CA ALA A 265 18.09 11.19 12.33
C ALA A 265 18.91 10.55 11.20
N ALA A 266 19.92 9.74 11.54
CA ALA A 266 20.69 8.98 10.56
C ALA A 266 19.84 7.93 9.83
N LYS A 267 18.95 7.24 10.55
CA LYS A 267 17.99 6.30 9.96
C LYS A 267 16.99 7.01 9.04
N SER A 268 16.45 8.15 9.46
CA SER A 268 15.54 8.96 8.65
C SER A 268 16.22 9.49 7.37
N ALA A 269 17.51 9.82 7.43
CA ALA A 269 18.29 10.21 6.26
C ALA A 269 18.53 9.02 5.30
N ALA A 270 18.74 7.81 5.83
CA ALA A 270 18.85 6.59 5.02
C ALA A 270 17.50 6.23 4.37
N ASP A 271 16.40 6.31 5.12
CA ASP A 271 15.05 6.07 4.63
C ASP A 271 14.65 7.10 3.56
N ALA A 272 15.04 8.38 3.73
CA ALA A 272 14.83 9.42 2.72
C ALA A 272 15.61 9.17 1.42
N ASN A 273 16.84 8.63 1.52
CA ASN A 273 17.62 8.23 0.35
C ASN A 273 17.02 7.01 -0.36
N GLN A 274 16.48 6.05 0.40
CA GLN A 274 15.77 4.90 -0.17
C GLN A 274 14.47 5.33 -0.86
N LEU A 275 13.69 6.22 -0.24
CA LEU A 275 12.50 6.82 -0.85
C LEU A 275 12.82 7.56 -2.15
N LYS A 276 13.96 8.25 -2.23
CA LYS A 276 14.41 8.91 -3.45
C LYS A 276 14.72 7.90 -4.56
N LEU A 277 15.38 6.79 -4.22
CA LEU A 277 15.66 5.71 -5.15
C LEU A 277 14.35 5.07 -5.66
N ASP A 278 13.41 4.78 -4.76
CA ASP A 278 12.12 4.18 -5.10
C ASP A 278 11.25 5.11 -5.98
N VAL A 279 11.32 6.43 -5.74
CA VAL A 279 10.68 7.44 -6.59
C VAL A 279 11.31 7.47 -7.98
N ASP A 280 12.63 7.37 -8.09
CA ASP A 280 13.31 7.37 -9.39
C ASP A 280 13.07 6.06 -10.16
N THR A 281 13.00 4.91 -9.48
CA THR A 281 12.53 3.64 -10.05
C THR A 281 11.10 3.74 -10.54
N SER A 282 10.20 4.32 -9.74
CA SER A 282 8.79 4.51 -10.11
C SER A 282 8.65 5.43 -11.32
N LYS A 283 9.45 6.50 -11.43
CA LYS A 283 9.49 7.36 -12.63
C LYS A 283 9.92 6.60 -13.87
N SER A 284 10.90 5.69 -13.76
CA SER A 284 11.33 4.84 -14.86
C SER A 284 10.21 3.92 -15.33
N GLN A 285 9.53 3.24 -14.40
CA GLN A 285 8.39 2.37 -14.70
C GLN A 285 7.20 3.14 -15.28
N ILE A 286 6.93 4.36 -14.81
CA ILE A 286 5.90 5.24 -15.37
C ILE A 286 6.27 5.69 -16.79
N SER A 287 7.56 5.87 -17.10
CA SER A 287 8.01 6.19 -18.46
C SER A 287 7.80 4.99 -19.39
N GLU A 288 8.16 3.79 -18.95
CA GLU A 288 7.92 2.55 -19.70
C GLU A 288 6.42 2.31 -19.94
N PHE A 289 5.58 2.48 -18.91
CA PHE A 289 4.13 2.38 -19.04
C PHE A 289 3.55 3.45 -19.97
N ARG A 290 4.10 4.68 -19.94
CA ARG A 290 3.71 5.73 -20.89
C ARG A 290 4.02 5.32 -22.32
N ASP A 291 5.19 4.75 -22.56
CA ASP A 291 5.63 4.33 -23.89
C ASP A 291 4.78 3.14 -24.39
N GLU A 292 4.42 2.20 -23.51
CA GLU A 292 3.47 1.12 -23.81
C GLU A 292 2.06 1.64 -24.14
N VAL A 293 1.56 2.62 -23.38
CA VAL A 293 0.26 3.25 -23.64
C VAL A 293 0.28 4.05 -24.96
N ILE A 294 1.39 4.71 -25.28
CA ILE A 294 1.57 5.39 -26.58
C ILE A 294 1.61 4.36 -27.71
N ALA A 295 2.33 3.25 -27.54
CA ALA A 295 2.36 2.16 -28.51
C ALA A 295 0.96 1.57 -28.74
N ALA A 296 0.22 1.27 -27.66
CA ALA A 296 -1.15 0.79 -27.73
C ALA A 296 -2.10 1.79 -28.40
N ARG A 297 -1.92 3.09 -28.16
CA ARG A 297 -2.66 4.17 -28.84
C ARG A 297 -2.35 4.22 -30.33
N GLU A 298 -1.10 4.10 -30.73
CA GLU A 298 -0.71 4.06 -32.15
C GLU A 298 -1.22 2.80 -32.84
N THR A 299 -1.20 1.64 -32.19
CA THR A 299 -1.81 0.41 -32.70
C THR A 299 -3.33 0.56 -32.85
N THR A 300 -4.00 1.21 -31.89
CA THR A 300 -5.44 1.50 -31.98
C THR A 300 -5.74 2.47 -33.11
N ARG A 301 -4.89 3.50 -33.31
CA ARG A 301 -5.00 4.45 -34.41
C ARG A 301 -4.82 3.74 -35.75
N GLN A 302 -3.84 2.84 -35.87
CA GLN A 302 -3.62 2.03 -37.05
C GLN A 302 -4.84 1.16 -37.38
N TYR A 303 -5.41 0.46 -36.39
CA TYR A 303 -6.66 -0.30 -36.60
C TYR A 303 -7.84 0.58 -36.99
N SER A 304 -7.92 1.82 -36.48
CA SER A 304 -8.98 2.75 -36.85
C SER A 304 -8.84 3.26 -38.30
N GLU A 305 -7.62 3.47 -38.79
CA GLU A 305 -7.38 3.83 -40.19
C GLU A 305 -7.59 2.62 -41.11
N GLU A 306 -7.19 1.40 -40.70
CA GLU A 306 -7.49 0.16 -41.44
C GLU A 306 -9.00 -0.10 -41.53
N ALA A 307 -9.75 0.17 -40.46
CA ALA A 307 -11.21 0.07 -40.46
C ALA A 307 -11.87 1.13 -41.36
N LYS A 308 -11.31 2.34 -41.39
CA LYS A 308 -11.74 3.42 -42.28
C LYS A 308 -11.43 3.10 -43.74
N ASP A 309 -10.28 2.51 -44.04
CA ASP A 309 -9.92 2.05 -45.38
C ASP A 309 -10.79 0.86 -45.82
N ALA A 310 -11.11 -0.07 -44.92
CA ALA A 310 -12.05 -1.16 -45.18
C ALA A 310 -13.47 -0.63 -45.44
N ALA A 311 -13.93 0.36 -44.68
CA ALA A 311 -15.21 1.03 -44.88
C ALA A 311 -15.24 1.81 -46.21
N ASN A 312 -14.17 2.53 -46.56
CA ASN A 312 -14.02 3.22 -47.84
C ASN A 312 -13.98 2.23 -49.01
N ASN A 313 -13.29 1.11 -48.87
CA ASN A 313 -13.26 0.05 -49.88
C ASN A 313 -14.63 -0.63 -50.05
N ALA A 314 -15.36 -0.87 -48.97
CA ALA A 314 -16.73 -1.39 -49.02
C ALA A 314 -17.69 -0.39 -49.67
N ALA A 315 -17.59 0.89 -49.32
CA ALA A 315 -18.36 1.97 -49.93
C ALA A 315 -18.03 2.14 -51.42
N ASN A 316 -16.75 2.09 -51.80
CA ASN A 316 -16.30 2.14 -53.19
C ASN A 316 -16.73 0.89 -53.97
N LYS A 317 -16.74 -0.29 -53.36
CA LYS A 317 -17.23 -1.53 -53.98
C LYS A 317 -18.75 -1.49 -54.18
N ALA A 318 -19.51 -0.97 -53.21
CA ALA A 318 -20.94 -0.73 -53.34
C ALA A 318 -21.24 0.34 -54.39
N ALA A 319 -20.47 1.43 -54.43
CA ALA A 319 -20.57 2.46 -55.46
C ALA A 319 -20.19 1.91 -56.86
N SER A 320 -19.19 1.03 -56.95
CA SER A 320 -18.80 0.37 -58.20
C SER A 320 -19.82 -0.67 -58.67
N GLN A 321 -20.48 -1.39 -57.75
CA GLN A 321 -21.60 -2.28 -58.07
C GLN A 321 -22.84 -1.48 -58.52
N THR A 322 -23.12 -0.35 -57.86
CA THR A 322 -24.20 0.56 -58.24
C THR A 322 -23.91 1.20 -59.59
N SER A 323 -22.67 1.67 -59.83
CA SER A 323 -22.23 2.16 -61.12
C SER A 323 -22.25 1.08 -62.20
N ALA A 324 -21.95 -0.19 -61.88
CA ALA A 324 -22.06 -1.29 -62.83
C ALA A 324 -23.53 -1.61 -63.18
N GLN A 325 -24.44 -1.53 -62.20
CA GLN A 325 -25.89 -1.67 -62.42
C GLN A 325 -26.47 -0.49 -63.23
N ILE A 326 -26.03 0.74 -62.95
CA ILE A 326 -26.38 1.94 -63.71
C ILE A 326 -25.80 1.83 -65.12
N THR A 327 -24.55 1.40 -65.29
CA THR A 327 -23.91 1.20 -66.60
C THR A 327 -24.65 0.14 -67.40
N ALA A 328 -25.00 -1.01 -66.81
CA ALA A 328 -25.79 -2.04 -67.49
C ALA A 328 -27.21 -1.56 -67.85
N SER A 329 -27.81 -0.71 -67.03
CA SER A 329 -29.13 -0.09 -67.30
C SER A 329 -29.04 0.95 -68.42
N ILE A 330 -28.00 1.80 -68.40
CA ILE A 330 -27.66 2.73 -69.48
C ILE A 330 -27.34 1.95 -70.75
N GLN A 331 -26.64 0.82 -70.67
CA GLN A 331 -26.27 0.01 -71.85
C GLN A 331 -27.51 -0.66 -72.47
N ARG A 332 -28.48 -1.11 -71.67
CA ARG A 332 -29.81 -1.53 -72.17
C ARG A 332 -30.60 -0.37 -72.80
N GLU A 333 -30.56 0.83 -72.20
CA GLU A 333 -31.23 1.99 -72.78
C GLU A 333 -30.49 2.56 -74.00
N VAL A 334 -29.17 2.40 -74.08
CA VAL A 334 -28.36 2.67 -75.26
C VAL A 334 -28.63 1.62 -76.33
N GLU A 335 -28.83 0.34 -76.00
CA GLU A 335 -29.25 -0.69 -76.96
C GLU A 335 -30.67 -0.43 -77.47
N LYS A 336 -31.61 0.01 -76.62
CA LYS A 336 -32.92 0.49 -77.04
C LYS A 336 -32.82 1.75 -77.90
N ALA A 337 -32.00 2.73 -77.51
CA ALA A 337 -31.77 3.95 -78.27
C ALA A 337 -31.01 3.67 -79.57
N THR A 338 -30.16 2.64 -79.62
CA THR A 338 -29.46 2.17 -80.82
C THR A 338 -30.44 1.44 -81.73
N THR A 339 -31.34 0.63 -81.18
CA THR A 339 -32.44 0.01 -81.96
C THR A 339 -33.36 1.09 -82.53
N ALA A 340 -33.74 2.08 -81.73
CA ALA A 340 -34.52 3.25 -82.16
C ALA A 340 -33.75 4.13 -83.16
N SER A 341 -32.43 4.30 -82.98
CA SER A 341 -31.54 5.01 -83.90
C SER A 341 -31.32 4.23 -85.19
N THR A 342 -31.34 2.90 -85.18
CA THR A 342 -31.27 2.05 -86.38
C THR A 342 -32.56 2.17 -87.17
N SER A 343 -33.73 2.11 -86.52
CA SER A 343 -35.02 2.40 -87.17
C SER A 343 -35.12 3.85 -87.64
N ALA A 344 -34.55 4.80 -86.90
CA ALA A 344 -34.44 6.21 -87.32
C ALA A 344 -33.39 6.39 -88.44
N SER A 345 -32.36 5.56 -88.53
CA SER A 345 -31.35 5.56 -89.60
C SER A 345 -31.88 4.92 -90.87
N GLU A 346 -32.75 3.92 -90.78
CA GLU A 346 -33.56 3.42 -91.90
C GLU A 346 -34.49 4.53 -92.40
N SER A 347 -35.19 5.21 -91.50
CA SER A 347 -36.01 6.40 -91.83
C SER A 347 -35.18 7.59 -92.35
N ALA A 348 -33.94 7.75 -91.88
CA ALA A 348 -33.01 8.78 -92.33
C ALA A 348 -32.28 8.40 -93.61
N PHE A 349 -32.22 7.12 -93.98
CA PHE A 349 -31.76 6.64 -95.28
C PHE A 349 -32.81 6.97 -96.34
N ASP A 350 -34.09 6.80 -96.03
CA ASP A 350 -35.20 7.32 -96.84
C ASP A 350 -35.14 8.85 -96.95
N ALA A 351 -34.87 9.57 -95.84
CA ALA A 351 -34.68 11.02 -95.85
C ALA A 351 -33.36 11.49 -96.51
N LYS A 352 -32.33 10.61 -96.58
CA LYS A 352 -31.05 10.86 -97.27
C LYS A 352 -31.22 10.65 -98.77
N GLN A 353 -32.07 9.72 -99.21
CA GLN A 353 -32.48 9.62 -100.61
C GLN A 353 -33.14 10.93 -101.08
N PHE A 354 -34.03 11.51 -100.27
CA PHE A 354 -34.62 12.83 -100.53
C PHE A 354 -33.64 14.01 -100.40
N ARG A 355 -32.60 13.91 -99.55
CA ARG A 355 -31.55 14.94 -99.43
C ARG A 355 -30.45 14.85 -100.47
N ASP A 356 -30.10 13.68 -100.98
CA ASP A 356 -29.13 13.52 -102.06
C ASP A 356 -29.73 14.04 -103.39
N GLU A 357 -31.05 13.94 -103.56
CA GLU A 357 -31.82 14.66 -104.59
C GLU A 357 -31.77 16.20 -104.40
N ALA A 358 -31.73 16.70 -103.16
CA ALA A 358 -31.60 18.14 -102.83
C ALA A 358 -30.14 18.66 -102.77
N ALA A 359 -29.15 17.80 -102.55
CA ALA A 359 -27.73 18.14 -102.51
C ALA A 359 -27.11 18.21 -103.91
N ALA A 360 -27.66 17.47 -104.88
CA ALA A 360 -27.44 17.72 -106.30
C ALA A 360 -27.82 19.15 -106.73
N PHE A 361 -28.70 19.82 -105.97
CA PHE A 361 -29.12 21.21 -106.18
C PHE A 361 -28.27 22.23 -105.39
N ALA A 362 -27.71 21.87 -104.23
CA ALA A 362 -26.90 22.76 -103.40
C ALA A 362 -25.39 22.76 -103.73
N GLY A 363 -24.88 21.70 -104.38
CA GLY A 363 -23.49 21.63 -104.87
C GLY A 363 -23.12 22.66 -105.95
N SER A 364 -24.02 23.57 -106.31
CA SER A 364 -23.78 24.67 -107.25
C SER A 364 -23.31 25.99 -106.61
N LEU A 365 -22.89 26.04 -105.33
CA LEU A 365 -22.38 27.26 -104.65
C LEU A 365 -21.11 27.00 -103.77
N ASP A 366 -20.08 27.86 -103.83
CA ASP A 366 -18.78 27.75 -103.12
C ASP A 366 -18.36 29.08 -102.40
N ILE A 367 -18.08 29.10 -101.07
CA ILE A 367 -17.65 30.28 -100.26
C ILE A 367 -16.67 29.90 -99.09
N LYS A 368 -15.65 30.75 -98.74
CA LYS A 368 -14.59 30.52 -97.71
C LYS A 368 -14.27 31.71 -96.74
N GLU A 369 -13.66 31.40 -95.57
CA GLU A 369 -13.23 32.29 -94.45
C GLU A 369 -11.91 33.09 -94.66
N SER A 370 -11.69 34.20 -93.92
CA SER A 370 -10.52 35.08 -94.10
C SER A 370 -9.31 34.67 -93.28
N THR A 371 -8.13 34.79 -93.90
CA THR A 371 -6.83 34.83 -93.23
C THR A 371 -6.06 36.08 -93.69
N THR A 372 -4.84 36.27 -93.20
CA THR A 372 -3.95 37.34 -93.71
C THR A 372 -3.55 37.17 -95.19
N SER A 373 -3.80 35.99 -95.78
CA SER A 373 -3.43 35.64 -97.17
C SER A 373 -4.63 35.32 -98.07
N GLN A 374 -5.83 35.20 -97.51
CA GLN A 374 -7.04 34.84 -98.23
C GLN A 374 -8.19 35.72 -97.73
N LYS A 375 -8.93 36.35 -98.66
CA LYS A 375 -10.10 37.16 -98.30
C LYS A 375 -11.29 36.26 -97.95
N GLY A 376 -11.88 36.55 -96.79
CA GLY A 376 -13.17 36.08 -96.25
C GLY A 376 -13.66 37.11 -95.21
N ILE A 377 -14.22 36.70 -94.06
CA ILE A 377 -14.83 37.59 -93.03
C ILE A 377 -14.17 37.46 -91.61
N VAL A 378 -14.12 38.52 -90.75
CA VAL A 378 -13.48 38.57 -89.36
C VAL A 378 -14.11 39.63 -88.38
N GLN A 379 -13.94 39.52 -87.04
CA GLN A 379 -14.64 40.28 -85.94
C GLN A 379 -13.72 41.11 -84.95
N LEU A 380 -14.21 42.20 -84.26
CA LEU A 380 -13.43 43.20 -83.43
C LEU A 380 -13.89 43.36 -81.92
N SER A 381 -13.01 43.82 -80.96
CA SER A 381 -13.26 43.98 -79.47
C SER A 381 -12.66 45.23 -78.77
N SER A 382 -13.31 45.81 -77.73
CA SER A 382 -12.91 47.08 -77.02
C SER A 382 -12.64 47.01 -75.49
N ALA A 383 -12.50 45.82 -74.91
CA ALA A 383 -12.26 45.66 -73.47
C ALA A 383 -10.83 46.05 -73.05
N THR A 384 -10.67 46.78 -71.93
CA THR A 384 -9.37 47.23 -71.35
C THR A 384 -8.60 46.11 -70.64
N ASP A 385 -9.21 44.93 -70.60
CA ASP A 385 -8.80 43.70 -69.92
C ASP A 385 -9.00 42.46 -70.81
N SER A 386 -9.11 42.62 -72.14
CA SER A 386 -9.33 41.51 -73.11
C SER A 386 -8.10 40.63 -73.31
N ASP A 387 -8.30 39.31 -73.33
CA ASP A 387 -7.30 38.25 -73.51
C ASP A 387 -7.42 37.46 -74.83
N SER A 388 -8.40 37.79 -75.70
CA SER A 388 -8.65 37.10 -76.99
C SER A 388 -7.69 37.49 -78.13
N GLU A 389 -7.03 36.49 -78.75
CA GLU A 389 -6.19 36.65 -79.97
C GLU A 389 -6.97 36.53 -81.30
N ALA A 390 -8.18 35.97 -81.29
CA ALA A 390 -9.02 35.79 -82.48
C ALA A 390 -9.83 37.05 -82.87
N LEU A 391 -9.73 38.10 -82.06
CA LEU A 391 -10.48 39.35 -82.16
C LEU A 391 -9.48 40.51 -82.12
N ALA A 392 -9.62 41.50 -83.00
CA ALA A 392 -8.72 42.67 -82.96
C ALA A 392 -9.17 43.71 -81.92
N ALA A 393 -8.24 44.15 -81.04
CA ALA A 393 -8.46 45.14 -79.98
C ALA A 393 -8.64 46.57 -80.50
N THR A 394 -9.48 47.40 -79.85
CA THR A 394 -9.72 48.79 -80.27
C THR A 394 -8.82 49.83 -79.58
N PRO A 395 -8.55 50.99 -80.23
CA PRO A 395 -7.74 52.08 -79.67
C PRO A 395 -8.23 52.66 -78.33
N LYS A 396 -9.51 52.47 -77.96
CA LYS A 396 -10.09 52.94 -76.70
C LYS A 396 -9.57 52.16 -75.49
N ALA A 397 -9.37 50.86 -75.66
CA ALA A 397 -8.88 49.97 -74.60
C ALA A 397 -7.45 50.34 -74.18
N VAL A 398 -6.58 50.61 -75.15
CA VAL A 398 -5.14 50.88 -74.90
C VAL A 398 -4.90 52.20 -74.14
N LYS A 399 -5.71 53.24 -74.40
CA LYS A 399 -5.52 54.56 -73.75
C LYS A 399 -5.85 54.56 -72.27
N THR A 400 -6.81 53.75 -71.84
CA THR A 400 -7.34 53.76 -70.46
C THR A 400 -6.36 53.10 -69.49
N VAL A 401 -5.74 51.99 -69.88
CA VAL A 401 -4.78 51.24 -69.04
C VAL A 401 -3.54 52.07 -68.70
N MET A 402 -3.07 52.95 -69.59
CA MET A 402 -1.82 53.67 -69.38
C MET A 402 -1.92 54.86 -68.41
N GLY A 403 -3.12 55.33 -68.08
CA GLY A 403 -3.33 56.46 -67.17
C GLY A 403 -3.26 56.10 -65.68
N GLU A 404 -3.67 54.89 -65.29
CA GLU A 404 -3.80 54.51 -63.88
C GLU A 404 -2.46 54.13 -63.22
N VAL A 405 -1.48 53.66 -64.00
CA VAL A 405 -0.23 53.10 -63.47
C VAL A 405 0.76 54.17 -62.97
N GLN A 406 0.62 55.45 -63.36
CA GLN A 406 1.63 56.50 -63.08
C GLN A 406 1.52 57.22 -61.72
N THR A 407 0.58 56.89 -60.82
CA THR A 407 0.30 57.71 -59.61
C THR A 407 0.39 57.00 -58.24
N LYS A 408 1.01 55.81 -58.15
CA LYS A 408 1.05 55.03 -56.89
C LYS A 408 2.49 54.59 -56.53
N ALA A 409 2.84 54.65 -55.24
CA ALA A 409 4.05 54.05 -54.65
C ALA A 409 3.73 52.69 -53.99
N PRO A 410 4.72 51.78 -53.83
CA PRO A 410 4.51 50.41 -53.34
C PRO A 410 3.97 50.34 -51.90
N LEU A 411 3.03 49.42 -51.67
CA LEU A 411 2.27 49.29 -50.43
C LEU A 411 2.98 48.47 -49.33
N ASP A 412 4.07 47.78 -49.66
CA ASP A 412 4.82 46.95 -48.71
C ASP A 412 6.29 47.37 -48.68
N SER A 413 6.81 47.67 -47.48
CA SER A 413 8.18 48.16 -47.23
C SER A 413 8.63 49.37 -48.10
N PRO A 414 7.97 50.54 -47.99
CA PRO A 414 8.41 51.73 -48.71
C PRO A 414 9.79 52.18 -48.20
N ALA A 415 10.75 52.33 -49.10
CA ALA A 415 12.05 52.92 -48.76
C ALA A 415 11.90 54.44 -48.58
N PHE A 416 11.88 54.92 -47.32
CA PHE A 416 11.91 56.35 -47.03
C PHE A 416 13.31 56.91 -47.28
N THR A 417 13.46 57.76 -48.30
CA THR A 417 14.68 58.53 -48.58
C THR A 417 14.38 60.02 -48.42
N GLY A 418 15.35 60.82 -47.93
CA GLY A 418 15.17 62.25 -47.64
C GLY A 418 14.79 62.56 -46.18
N THR A 419 14.04 63.63 -45.94
CA THR A 419 13.56 64.12 -44.63
C THR A 419 12.04 63.92 -44.46
N PRO A 420 11.56 62.68 -44.23
CA PRO A 420 10.15 62.42 -43.95
C PRO A 420 9.77 63.08 -42.61
N THR A 421 8.63 63.78 -42.57
CA THR A 421 8.12 64.42 -41.35
C THR A 421 7.05 63.53 -40.71
N THR A 422 7.15 63.33 -39.39
CA THR A 422 6.18 62.57 -38.59
C THR A 422 5.69 63.43 -37.39
N PRO A 423 4.43 63.31 -36.96
CA PRO A 423 3.91 64.05 -35.79
C PRO A 423 4.65 63.72 -34.48
N THR A 424 4.89 64.73 -33.61
CA THR A 424 5.54 64.56 -32.29
C THR A 424 4.65 63.78 -31.32
N PRO A 425 5.11 62.64 -30.76
CA PRO A 425 4.35 61.90 -29.74
C PRO A 425 4.15 62.69 -28.42
N PRO A 426 3.05 62.44 -27.67
CA PRO A 426 2.82 63.03 -26.35
C PRO A 426 3.78 62.47 -25.27
N ASP A 427 4.00 63.26 -24.19
CA ASP A 427 5.04 63.06 -23.17
C ASP A 427 4.95 61.72 -22.37
N ASP A 428 3.81 61.02 -22.42
CA ASP A 428 3.52 59.77 -21.72
C ASP A 428 3.45 58.52 -22.63
N ALA A 429 3.90 58.64 -23.90
CA ALA A 429 3.84 57.56 -24.88
C ALA A 429 4.64 56.30 -24.48
N LYS A 430 4.03 55.11 -24.59
CA LYS A 430 4.59 53.81 -24.13
C LYS A 430 4.85 52.74 -25.21
N GLY A 431 4.81 53.05 -26.52
CA GLY A 431 5.38 52.16 -27.56
C GLY A 431 4.75 52.12 -28.97
N LEU A 432 5.61 51.79 -29.95
CA LEU A 432 5.46 51.55 -31.42
C LEU A 432 5.30 52.76 -32.37
N GLN A 433 5.26 54.01 -31.88
CA GLN A 433 5.33 55.19 -32.76
C GLN A 433 6.77 55.53 -33.16
N THR A 434 6.98 56.10 -34.35
CA THR A 434 8.29 56.64 -34.78
C THR A 434 8.64 57.89 -33.96
N ALA A 435 9.65 57.83 -33.10
CA ALA A 435 10.12 58.96 -32.30
C ALA A 435 10.76 60.05 -33.18
N ASN A 436 10.50 61.34 -32.88
CA ASN A 436 11.11 62.48 -33.56
C ASN A 436 12.03 63.31 -32.65
N ALA A 437 12.81 64.22 -33.23
CA ALA A 437 13.85 64.97 -32.52
C ALA A 437 13.34 65.84 -31.35
N GLU A 438 12.10 66.32 -31.41
CA GLU A 438 11.49 67.15 -30.36
C GLU A 438 11.19 66.34 -29.10
N PHE A 439 10.67 65.12 -29.27
CA PHE A 439 10.39 64.18 -28.18
C PHE A 439 11.66 63.77 -27.41
N VAL A 440 12.77 63.51 -28.11
CA VAL A 440 14.05 63.13 -27.50
C VAL A 440 14.70 64.27 -26.71
N ARG A 441 14.61 65.52 -27.21
CA ARG A 441 15.24 66.68 -26.53
C ARG A 441 14.55 67.02 -25.20
N LYS A 442 13.24 66.76 -25.07
CA LYS A 442 12.46 66.95 -23.83
C LYS A 442 12.87 65.97 -22.72
N LEU A 443 13.04 64.69 -23.05
CA LEU A 443 13.43 63.65 -22.06
C LEU A 443 14.85 63.85 -21.51
N ILE A 444 15.78 64.40 -22.32
CA ILE A 444 17.16 64.71 -21.88
C ILE A 444 17.18 65.89 -20.89
N ALA A 445 16.33 66.91 -21.05
CA ALA A 445 16.25 68.03 -20.12
C ALA A 445 15.72 67.62 -18.72
N ALA A 446 14.84 66.62 -18.65
CA ALA A 446 14.35 66.07 -17.38
C ALA A 446 15.40 65.23 -16.63
N LEU A 447 16.36 64.64 -17.35
CA LEU A 447 17.48 63.86 -16.79
C LEU A 447 18.62 64.74 -16.23
N VAL A 448 18.79 65.95 -16.76
CA VAL A 448 19.84 66.91 -16.36
C VAL A 448 19.48 67.69 -15.08
N GLY A 449 18.22 67.68 -14.64
CA GLY A 449 17.77 68.26 -13.36
C GLY A 449 18.03 67.39 -12.12
N SER A 450 18.82 66.32 -12.24
CA SER A 450 18.93 65.26 -11.23
C SER A 450 20.33 64.64 -11.14
N VAL A 451 21.37 65.42 -10.85
CA VAL A 451 22.71 64.90 -10.42
C VAL A 451 23.33 65.76 -9.28
N PRO A 452 24.00 65.18 -8.24
CA PRO A 452 24.14 65.72 -6.87
C PRO A 452 25.59 66.00 -6.32
N GLU A 453 25.64 66.66 -5.16
CA GLU A 453 26.54 66.63 -3.97
C GLU A 453 28.10 66.70 -4.00
N SER A 454 28.79 66.90 -5.12
CA SER A 454 30.30 66.98 -5.08
C SER A 454 30.93 68.28 -5.59
N LEU A 455 30.13 69.31 -5.85
CA LEU A 455 30.60 70.64 -6.27
C LEU A 455 30.12 71.81 -5.38
N ASP A 456 29.63 71.51 -4.16
CA ASP A 456 29.21 72.49 -3.12
C ASP A 456 30.39 72.90 -2.19
N THR A 457 31.52 72.21 -2.30
CA THR A 457 32.59 72.25 -1.27
C THR A 457 33.52 73.45 -1.34
N LEU A 458 33.63 74.15 -2.47
CA LEU A 458 34.54 75.32 -2.59
C LEU A 458 33.94 76.63 -2.07
N GLN A 459 32.61 76.75 -2.08
CA GLN A 459 31.92 77.93 -1.54
C GLN A 459 31.69 77.78 -0.02
N GLU A 460 31.36 76.58 0.46
CA GLU A 460 31.25 76.30 1.89
C GLU A 460 32.60 76.44 2.64
N LEU A 461 33.74 76.14 1.99
CA LEU A 461 35.06 76.31 2.61
C LEU A 461 35.45 77.79 2.82
N ALA A 462 35.03 78.68 1.92
CA ALA A 462 35.35 80.11 1.99
C ALA A 462 34.52 80.81 3.09
N ASP A 463 33.25 80.43 3.24
CA ASP A 463 32.37 81.00 4.26
C ASP A 463 32.60 80.39 5.66
N ALA A 464 33.01 79.11 5.77
CA ALA A 464 33.33 78.46 7.05
C ALA A 464 34.64 78.93 7.71
N LEU A 465 35.60 79.47 6.94
CA LEU A 465 36.84 80.08 7.44
C LEU A 465 36.69 81.57 7.77
N GLY A 466 35.49 82.13 7.64
CA GLY A 466 35.14 83.49 8.05
C GLY A 466 35.83 84.61 7.28
N ASN A 467 36.36 84.33 6.08
CA ASN A 467 37.18 85.26 5.31
C ASN A 467 38.36 85.89 6.10
N ASP A 468 38.94 85.18 7.08
CA ASP A 468 40.07 85.68 7.89
C ASP A 468 41.41 85.58 7.12
N PRO A 469 42.06 86.70 6.73
CA PRO A 469 43.34 86.68 6.01
C PRO A 469 44.51 86.13 6.85
N ASN A 470 44.35 86.05 8.18
CA ASN A 470 45.37 85.61 9.13
C ASN A 470 44.96 84.34 9.90
N PHE A 471 44.06 83.53 9.32
CA PHE A 471 43.44 82.34 9.93
C PHE A 471 44.42 81.43 10.70
N ALA A 472 45.61 81.18 10.13
CA ALA A 472 46.62 80.33 10.75
C ALA A 472 47.06 80.85 12.14
N THR A 473 47.24 82.16 12.30
CA THR A 473 47.64 82.79 13.57
C THR A 473 46.50 82.76 14.58
N THR A 474 45.26 82.99 14.13
CA THR A 474 44.06 82.96 14.97
C THR A 474 43.80 81.57 15.55
N VAL A 475 43.96 80.51 14.75
CA VAL A 475 43.80 79.11 15.20
C VAL A 475 44.93 78.69 16.15
N LEU A 476 46.18 79.04 15.85
CA LEU A 476 47.33 78.67 16.69
C LEU A 476 47.18 79.22 18.12
N ASN A 477 46.73 80.47 18.25
CA ASN A 477 46.53 81.12 19.54
C ASN A 477 45.33 80.56 20.33
N LYS A 478 44.28 80.08 19.65
CA LYS A 478 43.14 79.41 20.30
C LYS A 478 43.46 77.97 20.72
N LEU A 479 44.36 77.28 20.01
CA LEU A 479 44.78 75.91 20.33
C LEU A 479 45.82 75.87 21.45
N ALA A 480 46.71 76.87 21.53
CA ALA A 480 47.70 77.00 22.60
C ALA A 480 47.08 77.26 24.00
N GLY A 481 45.83 77.74 24.06
CA GLY A 481 45.10 78.00 25.31
C GLY A 481 44.24 76.83 25.81
N LYS A 482 44.25 75.66 25.16
CA LYS A 482 43.37 74.52 25.47
C LYS A 482 44.18 73.29 25.91
N GLN A 483 44.63 73.28 27.16
CA GLN A 483 44.92 72.04 27.89
C GLN A 483 43.63 71.58 28.62
N PRO A 484 43.29 70.28 28.71
CA PRO A 484 42.06 69.83 29.37
C PRO A 484 42.08 70.09 30.88
N LEU A 485 40.96 70.60 31.43
CA LEU A 485 40.73 70.92 32.85
C LEU A 485 40.47 69.68 33.72
N ASP A 486 41.19 68.58 33.47
CA ASP A 486 41.12 67.38 34.29
C ASP A 486 42.38 67.30 35.17
N GLU A 487 42.18 67.22 36.49
CA GLU A 487 43.29 67.20 37.46
C GLU A 487 44.23 66.01 37.23
N THR A 488 43.72 64.87 36.73
CA THR A 488 44.52 63.68 36.45
C THR A 488 45.39 63.88 35.22
N LEU A 489 44.83 64.41 34.13
CA LEU A 489 45.59 64.73 32.92
C LEU A 489 46.64 65.83 33.17
N THR A 490 46.29 66.81 34.00
CA THR A 490 47.22 67.87 34.42
C THR A 490 48.38 67.28 35.23
N ALA A 491 48.11 66.40 36.19
CA ALA A 491 49.13 65.72 36.99
C ALA A 491 50.03 64.78 36.15
N LEU A 492 49.50 64.18 35.09
CA LEU A 492 50.26 63.30 34.19
C LEU A 492 51.14 64.07 33.19
N SER A 493 50.69 65.24 32.74
CA SER A 493 51.30 65.99 31.60
C SER A 493 52.69 66.60 31.82
N GLY A 494 53.32 66.37 32.98
CA GLY A 494 54.69 66.83 33.28
C GLY A 494 55.57 65.81 34.00
N LYS A 495 55.11 64.56 34.14
CA LYS A 495 55.88 63.51 34.83
C LYS A 495 56.84 62.80 33.86
N SER A 496 58.04 62.48 34.32
CA SER A 496 58.94 61.54 33.64
C SER A 496 58.37 60.12 33.66
N VAL A 497 58.91 59.20 32.85
CA VAL A 497 58.50 57.78 32.90
C VAL A 497 58.56 57.21 34.33
N ASP A 498 59.61 57.53 35.08
CA ASP A 498 59.73 57.12 36.49
C ASP A 498 58.65 57.74 37.39
N GLY A 499 58.37 59.04 37.21
CA GLY A 499 57.32 59.73 37.95
C GLY A 499 55.91 59.24 37.59
N LEU A 500 55.72 58.73 36.38
CA LEU A 500 54.47 58.11 35.93
C LEU A 500 54.27 56.75 36.64
N ILE A 501 55.31 55.90 36.64
CA ILE A 501 55.32 54.58 37.30
C ILE A 501 55.02 54.71 38.80
N GLU A 502 55.55 55.77 39.44
CA GLU A 502 55.27 56.08 40.84
C GLU A 502 53.84 56.60 41.04
N TYR A 503 53.37 57.51 40.18
CA TYR A 503 52.01 58.09 40.27
C TYR A 503 50.90 57.04 40.13
N VAL A 504 51.12 56.00 39.32
CA VAL A 504 50.16 54.88 39.18
C VAL A 504 50.46 53.69 40.12
N GLY A 505 51.41 53.81 41.04
CA GLY A 505 51.73 52.75 42.03
C GLY A 505 52.34 51.47 41.45
N LEU A 506 52.82 51.50 40.21
CA LEU A 506 53.36 50.34 39.51
C LEU A 506 54.70 49.86 40.10
N ARG A 507 55.50 50.74 40.72
CA ARG A 507 56.82 50.37 41.27
C ARG A 507 56.72 49.33 42.40
N GLU A 508 55.81 49.58 43.35
CA GLU A 508 55.51 48.65 44.45
C GLU A 508 54.95 47.32 43.92
N THR A 509 54.08 47.39 42.90
CA THR A 509 53.48 46.22 42.23
C THR A 509 54.53 45.38 41.51
N ILE A 510 55.46 46.01 40.79
CA ILE A 510 56.57 45.34 40.09
C ILE A 510 57.50 44.64 41.10
N ASN A 511 57.84 45.30 42.21
CA ASN A 511 58.70 44.73 43.25
C ASN A 511 58.07 43.52 43.94
N ARG A 512 56.76 43.58 44.24
CA ARG A 512 56.02 42.43 44.79
C ARG A 512 55.88 41.28 43.78
N ALA A 513 55.67 41.60 42.50
CA ALA A 513 55.62 40.59 41.44
C ALA A 513 56.96 39.89 41.21
N ALA A 514 58.10 40.59 41.34
CA ALA A 514 59.43 40.02 41.21
C ALA A 514 59.78 39.00 42.32
N GLY A 515 59.16 39.11 43.50
CA GLY A 515 59.34 38.17 44.61
C GLY A 515 58.37 36.98 44.63
N ALA A 516 57.30 37.01 43.83
CA ALA A 516 56.26 35.99 43.87
C ALA A 516 56.51 34.80 42.93
N MET A 517 57.28 34.98 41.84
CA MET A 517 57.65 33.91 40.89
C MET A 517 58.94 34.25 40.14
N GLN A 518 60.10 33.76 40.60
CA GLN A 518 61.34 33.90 39.81
C GLN A 518 61.36 32.88 38.66
N LYS A 519 61.01 33.34 37.45
CA LYS A 519 60.96 32.50 36.23
C LYS A 519 62.28 31.76 35.95
N ASP A 520 63.41 32.39 36.26
CA ASP A 520 64.73 31.84 35.95
C ASP A 520 65.14 30.69 36.88
N GLN A 521 64.40 30.46 37.97
CA GLN A 521 64.67 29.39 38.95
C GLN A 521 63.81 28.14 38.76
N ASN A 522 62.87 28.11 37.80
CA ASN A 522 61.97 26.98 37.55
C ASN A 522 61.32 26.39 38.83
N GLY A 523 60.89 27.26 39.76
CA GLY A 523 60.30 26.86 41.04
C GLY A 523 61.31 26.45 42.12
N GLY A 524 62.60 26.77 41.95
CA GLY A 524 63.65 26.53 42.95
C GLY A 524 63.46 27.28 44.28
N ASP A 525 62.77 28.41 44.22
CA ASP A 525 62.32 29.26 45.33
C ASP A 525 61.17 28.66 46.15
N ILE A 526 60.54 27.58 45.66
CA ILE A 526 59.44 26.89 46.34
C ILE A 526 60.01 25.95 47.42
N PRO A 527 59.77 26.21 48.73
CA PRO A 527 60.37 25.41 49.80
C PRO A 527 59.86 23.96 49.83
N ASP A 528 58.57 23.76 49.53
CA ASP A 528 57.96 22.44 49.37
C ASP A 528 57.25 22.36 48.02
N LYS A 529 58.00 21.93 47.00
CA LYS A 529 57.50 21.73 45.64
C LYS A 529 56.34 20.73 45.58
N LYS A 530 56.30 19.73 46.47
CA LYS A 530 55.26 18.69 46.49
C LYS A 530 53.96 19.25 47.06
N GLN A 531 54.04 20.01 48.16
CA GLN A 531 52.88 20.71 48.72
C GLN A 531 52.39 21.80 47.77
N PHE A 532 53.29 22.58 47.17
CA PHE A 532 52.92 23.59 46.18
C PHE A 532 52.18 22.97 44.98
N ALA A 533 52.73 21.90 44.38
CA ALA A 533 52.09 21.19 43.28
C ALA A 533 50.66 20.75 43.65
N ARG A 534 50.47 20.20 44.86
CA ARG A 534 49.13 19.85 45.38
C ARG A 534 48.21 21.07 45.52
N THR A 535 48.68 22.17 46.11
CA THR A 535 47.88 23.38 46.31
C THR A 535 47.40 23.99 45.00
N ILE A 536 48.20 23.91 43.94
CA ILE A 536 47.83 24.43 42.61
C ILE A 536 47.14 23.39 41.71
N GLY A 537 46.89 22.17 42.21
CA GLY A 537 46.29 21.08 41.42
C GLY A 537 47.20 20.48 40.35
N ALA A 538 48.52 20.68 40.45
CA ALA A 538 49.51 20.03 39.59
C ALA A 538 49.85 18.63 40.13
N VAL A 539 49.87 17.63 39.25
CA VAL A 539 50.21 16.24 39.60
C VAL A 539 51.68 15.97 39.35
N THR A 540 52.32 15.16 40.21
CA THR A 540 53.73 14.82 39.98
C THR A 540 53.85 13.79 38.87
N SER A 541 54.73 14.02 37.89
CA SER A 541 54.92 13.14 36.74
C SER A 541 56.40 12.88 36.44
N THR A 542 56.71 11.71 35.89
CA THR A 542 58.03 11.37 35.31
C THR A 542 57.86 10.46 34.09
N THR A 543 58.94 10.16 33.39
CA THR A 543 58.96 9.18 32.29
C THR A 543 59.55 7.84 32.76
N ILE A 544 58.93 6.73 32.37
CA ILE A 544 59.36 5.37 32.71
C ILE A 544 59.43 4.51 31.45
N THR A 545 60.42 3.60 31.38
CA THR A 545 60.62 2.69 30.25
C THR A 545 60.56 1.25 30.71
N LEU A 546 59.68 0.46 30.09
CA LEU A 546 59.40 -0.95 30.36
C LEU A 546 59.57 -1.75 29.05
N GLY A 547 60.79 -1.81 28.53
CA GLY A 547 61.06 -2.23 27.14
C GLY A 547 60.77 -3.71 26.82
N GLU A 548 60.84 -4.58 27.83
CA GLU A 548 60.62 -6.03 27.69
C GLU A 548 59.20 -6.44 28.07
N SER A 549 58.77 -7.64 27.65
CA SER A 549 57.52 -8.23 28.14
C SER A 549 57.75 -8.92 29.48
N GLY A 550 57.08 -8.48 30.55
CA GLY A 550 57.24 -9.08 31.87
C GLY A 550 56.78 -8.19 33.01
N TRP A 551 57.27 -8.49 34.20
CA TRP A 551 56.99 -7.79 35.45
C TRP A 551 58.05 -6.74 35.77
N PHE A 552 57.61 -5.55 36.18
CA PHE A 552 58.50 -4.45 36.51
C PHE A 552 58.18 -3.84 37.88
N LYS A 553 59.19 -3.64 38.72
CA LYS A 553 59.08 -2.89 39.97
C LYS A 553 59.04 -1.39 39.69
N ILE A 554 57.83 -0.82 39.58
CA ILE A 554 57.65 0.57 39.16
C ILE A 554 57.69 1.57 40.31
N ALA A 555 57.42 1.14 41.54
CA ALA A 555 57.43 2.01 42.70
C ALA A 555 57.76 1.27 43.99
N THR A 556 58.23 2.03 44.98
CA THR A 556 58.17 1.65 46.39
C THR A 556 57.30 2.68 47.10
N VAL A 557 56.28 2.22 47.82
CA VAL A 557 55.32 3.07 48.52
C VAL A 557 55.41 2.85 50.02
N PHE A 558 55.34 3.95 50.79
CA PHE A 558 55.14 3.88 52.23
C PHE A 558 53.67 4.20 52.51
N MET A 559 52.95 3.25 53.10
CA MET A 559 51.51 3.32 53.32
C MET A 559 51.18 2.81 54.73
N PRO A 560 51.12 3.71 55.73
CA PRO A 560 50.72 3.35 57.09
C PRO A 560 49.40 2.59 57.14
N GLN A 561 49.24 1.65 58.08
CA GLN A 561 47.96 0.97 58.36
C GLN A 561 46.90 1.91 58.98
N ALA A 562 46.56 2.96 58.24
CA ALA A 562 45.60 4.01 58.55
C ALA A 562 44.87 4.41 57.27
N THR A 563 44.17 5.56 57.26
CA THR A 563 43.53 6.08 56.04
C THR A 563 44.59 6.59 55.06
N SER A 564 45.22 5.67 54.33
CA SER A 564 46.26 5.95 53.34
C SER A 564 45.84 5.46 51.95
N THR A 565 45.97 6.35 50.96
CA THR A 565 45.71 6.05 49.54
C THR A 565 46.88 6.54 48.71
N ALA A 566 47.26 5.76 47.70
CA ALA A 566 48.18 6.20 46.65
C ALA A 566 47.59 5.82 45.27
N VAL A 567 47.86 6.65 44.27
CA VAL A 567 47.47 6.38 42.88
C VAL A 567 48.69 6.52 42.00
N ILE A 568 48.86 5.59 41.05
CA ILE A 568 49.89 5.64 40.01
C ILE A 568 49.20 5.43 38.66
N LYS A 569 49.34 6.38 37.75
CA LYS A 569 48.80 6.33 36.39
C LYS A 569 49.92 6.23 35.39
N LEU A 570 49.83 5.30 34.45
CA LEU A 570 50.72 5.19 33.31
C LEU A 570 49.96 5.57 32.04
N TYR A 571 50.47 6.55 31.31
CA TYR A 571 49.99 6.92 29.98
C TYR A 571 50.98 6.46 28.93
N GLY A 572 50.45 5.80 27.90
CA GLY A 572 51.21 5.00 26.94
C GLY A 572 51.07 3.50 27.23
N GLY A 573 51.24 2.68 26.20
CA GLY A 573 51.15 1.23 26.29
C GLY A 573 52.30 0.52 25.61
N SER A 574 52.11 -0.78 25.38
CA SER A 574 53.00 -1.61 24.57
C SER A 574 52.90 -1.23 23.09
N GLY A 575 53.97 -0.68 22.53
CA GLY A 575 54.10 -0.27 21.13
C GLY A 575 53.79 1.22 20.84
N PHE A 576 54.14 1.67 19.64
CA PHE A 576 54.03 3.09 19.20
C PHE A 576 53.81 3.22 17.67
N ASN A 577 53.11 2.26 17.07
CA ASN A 577 52.77 2.21 15.66
C ASN A 577 51.64 3.20 15.32
N VAL A 578 51.82 3.96 14.23
CA VAL A 578 50.78 4.85 13.71
C VAL A 578 49.54 4.05 13.30
N GLY A 579 48.35 4.49 13.72
CA GLY A 579 47.07 3.84 13.40
C GLY A 579 46.63 2.76 14.40
N SER A 580 47.52 2.31 15.28
CA SER A 580 47.19 1.41 16.40
C SER A 580 46.74 2.23 17.61
N PHE A 581 45.49 2.71 17.58
CA PHE A 581 44.92 3.56 18.64
C PHE A 581 44.94 2.90 20.03
N GLU A 582 44.93 1.57 20.08
CA GLU A 582 45.00 0.78 21.30
C GLU A 582 46.34 0.92 22.06
N GLN A 583 47.40 1.40 21.39
CA GLN A 583 48.74 1.62 21.98
C GLN A 583 48.85 2.95 22.73
N ALA A 584 47.94 3.90 22.48
CA ALA A 584 47.75 5.09 23.31
C ALA A 584 47.00 4.73 24.61
N ALA A 585 47.56 3.79 25.37
CA ALA A 585 46.90 3.15 26.49
C ALA A 585 46.91 4.01 27.76
N ILE A 586 45.94 3.76 28.64
CA ILE A 586 45.90 4.31 30.00
C ILE A 586 45.81 3.16 30.99
N SER A 587 46.68 3.16 31.99
CA SER A 587 46.67 2.20 33.10
C SER A 587 46.61 2.97 34.42
N GLU A 588 45.67 2.63 35.28
CA GLU A 588 45.49 3.33 36.57
C GLU A 588 45.53 2.32 37.71
N LEU A 589 46.53 2.47 38.57
CA LEU A 589 46.72 1.66 39.76
C LEU A 589 46.31 2.47 40.98
N VAL A 590 45.38 1.93 41.77
CA VAL A 590 44.92 2.50 43.03
C VAL A 590 45.36 1.58 44.16
N LEU A 591 46.05 2.15 45.14
CA LEU A 591 46.57 1.47 46.31
C LEU A 591 45.87 2.01 47.55
N ARG A 592 45.43 1.12 48.45
CA ARG A 592 44.75 1.47 49.69
C ARG A 592 45.33 0.65 50.84
N ALA A 593 45.71 1.30 51.94
CA ALA A 593 46.19 0.59 53.11
C ALA A 593 45.06 -0.16 53.83
N GLY A 594 45.42 -1.29 54.44
CA GLY A 594 44.57 -1.99 55.39
C GLY A 594 44.37 -1.19 56.68
N ASN A 595 43.37 -1.58 57.46
CA ASN A 595 43.08 -1.00 58.78
C ASN A 595 43.90 -1.66 59.91
N GLY A 596 44.96 -2.40 59.57
CA GLY A 596 45.74 -3.20 60.51
C GLY A 596 45.18 -4.60 60.79
N SER A 597 43.99 -4.96 60.27
CA SER A 597 43.43 -6.31 60.37
C SER A 597 42.54 -6.65 59.15
N PRO A 598 43.10 -7.23 58.07
CA PRO A 598 44.50 -7.65 57.91
C PRO A 598 45.48 -6.48 57.67
N VAL A 599 46.75 -6.69 58.04
CA VAL A 599 47.87 -5.79 57.67
C VAL A 599 48.23 -5.99 56.20
N GLY A 600 48.37 -4.92 55.44
CA GLY A 600 48.71 -4.98 54.02
C GLY A 600 48.19 -3.80 53.23
N ILE A 601 48.21 -3.95 51.90
CA ILE A 601 47.54 -3.03 50.99
C ILE A 601 46.59 -3.80 50.06
N THR A 602 45.54 -3.13 49.63
CA THR A 602 44.79 -3.51 48.43
C THR A 602 45.40 -2.77 47.25
N ALA A 603 45.79 -3.52 46.22
CA ALA A 603 46.24 -2.97 44.94
C ALA A 603 45.21 -3.31 43.87
N THR A 604 44.68 -2.30 43.19
CA THR A 604 43.66 -2.44 42.17
C THR A 604 44.10 -1.76 40.88
N LEU A 605 44.21 -2.53 39.80
CA LEU A 605 44.45 -2.04 38.46
C LEU A 605 43.12 -1.83 37.73
N TRP A 606 42.86 -0.60 37.31
CA TRP A 606 41.77 -0.23 36.44
C TRP A 606 42.28 -0.21 34.99
N LYS A 607 42.07 -1.32 34.30
CA LYS A 607 42.50 -1.50 32.91
C LYS A 607 41.51 -0.80 31.97
N ARG A 608 41.96 0.27 31.31
CA ARG A 608 41.15 1.08 30.38
C ARG A 608 41.45 0.79 28.91
N SER A 609 42.58 0.14 28.63
CA SER A 609 43.07 -0.12 27.28
C SER A 609 43.70 -1.52 27.19
N PRO A 610 43.62 -2.21 26.03
CA PRO A 610 44.09 -3.58 25.90
C PRO A 610 45.64 -3.68 25.99
N ASN A 611 46.38 -2.71 25.46
CA ASN A 611 47.86 -2.67 25.46
C ASN A 611 48.46 -1.89 26.65
N GLY A 612 47.68 -1.58 27.68
CA GLY A 612 48.19 -1.04 28.93
C GLY A 612 48.80 -2.12 29.84
N VAL A 613 48.95 -1.81 31.12
CA VAL A 613 49.29 -2.78 32.16
C VAL A 613 48.23 -3.89 32.18
N LEU A 614 48.70 -5.13 32.28
CA LEU A 614 47.88 -6.34 32.27
C LEU A 614 47.48 -6.75 33.68
N GLU A 615 48.45 -6.72 34.60
CA GLU A 615 48.31 -7.16 35.99
C GLU A 615 49.15 -6.29 36.91
N CYS A 616 48.81 -6.28 38.20
CA CYS A 616 49.63 -5.67 39.23
C CYS A 616 49.83 -6.63 40.40
N ALA A 617 50.93 -6.45 41.13
CA ALA A 617 51.26 -7.22 42.31
C ALA A 617 52.08 -6.33 43.27
N TRP A 618 52.19 -6.74 44.52
CA TRP A 618 52.98 -6.01 45.51
C TRP A 618 53.71 -6.93 46.48
N ILE A 619 54.82 -6.45 47.05
CA ILE A 619 55.60 -7.15 48.10
C ILE A 619 55.72 -6.21 49.29
N ASN A 620 55.37 -6.65 50.50
CA ASN A 620 55.74 -5.92 51.72
C ASN A 620 57.23 -6.13 51.99
N THR A 621 58.02 -5.07 51.95
CA THR A 621 59.48 -5.15 52.13
C THR A 621 59.91 -4.91 53.58
N SER A 622 59.20 -4.04 54.31
CA SER A 622 59.39 -3.82 55.75
C SER A 622 58.32 -2.89 56.31
N GLY A 623 57.70 -3.27 57.42
CA GLY A 623 56.68 -2.44 58.10
C GLY A 623 55.57 -2.04 57.13
N ASP A 624 55.43 -0.74 56.90
CA ASP A 624 54.45 -0.13 55.99
C ASP A 624 55.01 0.19 54.59
N ASN A 625 56.17 -0.37 54.21
CA ASN A 625 56.75 -0.21 52.88
C ASN A 625 56.39 -1.37 51.96
N TYR A 626 55.96 -1.03 50.74
CA TYR A 626 55.52 -1.99 49.73
C TYR A 626 56.16 -1.69 48.38
N ASP A 627 56.77 -2.70 47.77
CA ASP A 627 57.20 -2.65 46.38
C ASP A 627 56.04 -2.99 45.46
N ILE A 628 55.85 -2.19 44.41
CA ILE A 628 54.73 -2.29 43.48
C ILE A 628 55.23 -2.74 42.12
N TYR A 629 54.65 -3.84 41.66
CA TYR A 629 54.96 -4.49 40.39
C TYR A 629 53.80 -4.40 39.41
N VAL A 630 54.12 -4.24 38.14
CA VAL A 630 53.14 -4.29 37.04
C VAL A 630 53.62 -5.21 35.94
N ARG A 631 52.70 -5.93 35.30
CA ARG A 631 52.98 -6.73 34.11
C ARG A 631 52.57 -5.98 32.86
N ILE A 632 53.46 -5.85 31.89
CA ILE A 632 53.18 -5.21 30.61
C ILE A 632 53.86 -5.98 29.47
N ASN A 633 53.31 -5.86 28.26
CA ASN A 633 53.92 -6.41 27.04
C ASN A 633 55.11 -5.53 26.59
N GLN A 634 55.96 -6.08 25.73
CA GLN A 634 57.17 -5.42 25.21
C GLN A 634 56.91 -4.06 24.52
N TYR A 635 57.98 -3.28 24.34
CA TYR A 635 57.96 -1.99 23.64
C TYR A 635 57.18 -0.86 24.32
N ALA A 636 57.07 -0.88 25.65
CA ALA A 636 56.46 0.22 26.39
C ALA A 636 57.53 1.23 26.82
N TYR A 637 57.87 2.15 25.90
CA TYR A 637 58.95 3.15 26.07
C TYR A 637 58.40 4.53 26.42
N TRP A 638 59.12 5.27 27.27
CA TRP A 638 58.82 6.68 27.61
C TRP A 638 57.36 6.91 28.04
N LEU A 639 56.81 5.96 28.79
CA LEU A 639 55.49 6.09 29.39
C LEU A 639 55.50 7.25 30.38
N ILE A 640 54.41 8.01 30.44
CA ILE A 640 54.25 9.05 31.46
C ILE A 640 53.69 8.40 32.72
N ALA A 641 54.45 8.43 33.80
CA ALA A 641 54.02 7.96 35.11
C ALA A 641 53.63 9.15 35.98
N GLN A 642 52.34 9.30 36.25
CA GLN A 642 51.79 10.27 37.21
C GLN A 642 51.48 9.58 38.53
N TYR A 643 51.63 10.29 39.64
CA TYR A 643 51.27 9.75 40.94
C TYR A 643 50.81 10.81 41.93
N ASP A 644 50.00 10.38 42.88
CA ASP A 644 49.57 11.16 44.04
C ASP A 644 49.31 10.24 45.24
N TYR A 645 49.25 10.81 46.44
CA TYR A 645 49.04 10.06 47.69
C TYR A 645 48.53 10.96 48.82
N SER A 646 47.89 10.33 49.82
CA SER A 646 47.41 11.01 51.03
C SER A 646 48.55 11.52 51.90
N GLY A 647 48.32 12.56 52.72
CA GLY A 647 49.38 13.27 53.46
C GLY A 647 50.24 12.43 54.43
N ASN A 648 49.81 11.21 54.78
CA ASN A 648 50.55 10.27 55.62
C ASN A 648 51.23 9.12 54.84
N ALA A 649 51.05 9.06 53.52
CA ALA A 649 51.66 8.08 52.63
C ALA A 649 52.80 8.72 51.84
N ASN A 650 53.56 7.91 51.10
CA ASN A 650 54.57 8.38 50.16
C ASN A 650 54.69 7.39 48.99
N VAL A 651 54.97 7.91 47.80
CA VAL A 651 55.26 7.12 46.60
C VAL A 651 56.61 7.53 46.05
N THR A 652 57.49 6.55 45.90
CA THR A 652 58.78 6.70 45.21
C THR A 652 58.70 5.91 43.90
N LEU A 653 58.57 6.61 42.77
CA LEU A 653 58.65 5.98 41.45
C LEU A 653 60.10 5.65 41.07
N HIS A 654 60.28 4.51 40.43
CA HIS A 654 61.57 4.08 39.90
C HIS A 654 61.66 4.46 38.42
N SER A 655 62.57 5.38 38.08
CA SER A 655 62.85 5.77 36.69
C SER A 655 63.55 4.67 35.88
N THR A 656 64.13 3.68 36.58
CA THR A 656 64.74 2.47 36.00
C THR A 656 64.20 1.25 36.74
N PRO A 657 62.99 0.79 36.40
CA PRO A 657 62.33 -0.34 37.08
C PRO A 657 63.12 -1.64 36.97
N GLU A 658 63.12 -2.41 38.06
CA GLU A 658 63.68 -3.77 38.07
C GLU A 658 62.78 -4.71 37.27
N TYR A 659 63.36 -5.45 36.32
CA TYR A 659 62.66 -6.37 35.43
C TYR A 659 62.72 -7.82 35.92
N SER A 660 61.63 -8.55 35.74
CA SER A 660 61.53 -10.00 35.89
C SER A 660 60.64 -10.60 34.80
N SER A 661 61.06 -11.71 34.18
CA SER A 661 60.26 -12.43 33.18
C SER A 661 59.08 -13.21 33.79
N VAL A 662 59.10 -13.44 35.11
CA VAL A 662 58.04 -14.12 35.87
C VAL A 662 57.56 -13.25 37.03
N GLN A 663 56.36 -13.51 37.55
CA GLN A 663 55.88 -12.79 38.73
C GLN A 663 56.81 -13.08 39.92
N PRO A 664 57.26 -12.07 40.69
CA PRO A 664 58.09 -12.29 41.87
C PRO A 664 57.42 -13.23 42.88
N GLY A 665 58.15 -14.27 43.32
CA GLY A 665 57.59 -15.40 44.09
C GLY A 665 57.01 -15.08 45.49
N ASN A 666 57.32 -13.91 46.05
CA ASN A 666 56.79 -13.43 47.34
C ASN A 666 55.77 -12.28 47.19
N SER A 667 55.30 -12.02 45.96
CA SER A 667 54.33 -10.97 45.71
C SER A 667 52.89 -11.44 45.93
N THR A 668 52.05 -10.53 46.39
CA THR A 668 50.60 -10.69 46.43
C THR A 668 50.01 -10.07 45.17
N SER A 669 49.18 -10.81 44.43
CA SER A 669 48.50 -10.29 43.25
C SER A 669 47.45 -9.24 43.64
N GLY A 670 47.44 -8.12 42.92
CA GLY A 670 46.35 -7.17 42.98
C GLY A 670 45.14 -7.64 42.16
N GLN A 671 44.05 -6.90 42.26
CA GLN A 671 42.84 -7.13 41.46
C GLN A 671 42.87 -6.28 40.19
N THR A 672 42.49 -6.86 39.05
CA THR A 672 42.37 -6.13 37.78
C THR A 672 40.91 -6.02 37.39
N TYR A 673 40.41 -4.79 37.23
CA TYR A 673 39.08 -4.52 36.68
C TYR A 673 39.22 -3.96 35.26
N ALA A 674 38.49 -4.55 34.31
CA ALA A 674 38.35 -4.01 32.97
C ALA A 674 37.27 -2.93 32.95
N LEU A 675 37.60 -1.71 32.51
CA LEU A 675 36.59 -0.71 32.17
C LEU A 675 36.18 -0.89 30.71
N TYR A 676 34.94 -1.31 30.51
CA TYR A 676 34.41 -1.47 29.16
C TYR A 676 34.20 -0.12 28.47
N ASN A 677 34.62 -0.04 27.22
CA ASN A 677 34.51 1.14 26.35
C ASN A 677 34.53 0.69 24.87
N SER A 678 34.58 1.63 23.93
CA SER A 678 34.58 1.29 22.49
C SER A 678 35.79 0.45 22.04
N LEU A 679 36.93 0.53 22.74
CA LEU A 679 38.14 -0.28 22.51
C LEU A 679 38.14 -1.59 23.31
N MET A 680 37.55 -1.60 24.51
CA MET A 680 37.39 -2.77 25.37
C MET A 680 35.91 -3.13 25.48
N LYS A 681 35.37 -3.87 24.50
CA LYS A 681 33.94 -4.23 24.51
C LYS A 681 33.65 -5.36 25.52
N PRO A 682 32.50 -5.34 26.20
CA PRO A 682 32.07 -6.47 27.00
C PRO A 682 31.71 -7.66 26.11
N THR A 683 31.98 -8.86 26.60
CA THR A 683 31.41 -10.09 26.06
C THR A 683 29.99 -10.29 26.57
N ALA A 684 29.19 -11.15 25.93
CA ALA A 684 27.84 -11.46 26.41
C ALA A 684 27.83 -11.98 27.86
N GLY A 685 28.87 -12.73 28.27
CA GLY A 685 29.04 -13.18 29.65
C GLY A 685 29.32 -12.04 30.64
N ASP A 686 30.03 -10.99 30.20
CA ASP A 686 30.35 -9.84 31.05
C ASP A 686 29.13 -9.00 31.43
N VAL A 687 28.06 -9.09 30.64
CA VAL A 687 26.80 -8.34 30.83
C VAL A 687 25.59 -9.24 31.05
N GLU A 688 25.81 -10.53 31.29
CA GLU A 688 24.75 -11.54 31.48
C GLU A 688 23.72 -11.60 30.32
N ALA A 689 24.14 -11.23 29.11
CA ALA A 689 23.31 -11.27 27.90
C ALA A 689 23.34 -12.64 27.22
N LEU A 690 22.29 -12.95 26.44
CA LEU A 690 22.31 -14.12 25.55
C LEU A 690 23.34 -13.95 24.44
N SER A 691 24.03 -15.03 24.13
CA SER A 691 24.91 -15.09 22.96
C SER A 691 24.12 -14.92 21.67
N VAL A 692 24.72 -14.29 20.66
CA VAL A 692 24.18 -14.18 19.30
C VAL A 692 24.05 -15.54 18.60
N ASN A 693 24.75 -16.56 19.09
CA ASN A 693 24.65 -17.95 18.60
C ASN A 693 23.48 -18.71 19.25
N GLY A 694 22.63 -18.02 20.00
CA GLY A 694 21.52 -18.61 20.75
C GLY A 694 21.91 -19.03 22.16
N GLY A 695 20.90 -19.39 22.95
CA GLY A 695 21.06 -19.83 24.33
C GLY A 695 19.74 -20.29 24.94
N ARG A 696 19.79 -20.68 26.21
CA ARG A 696 18.61 -21.11 26.97
C ARG A 696 18.11 -19.96 27.84
N LEU A 697 16.87 -19.55 27.62
CA LEU A 697 16.14 -18.67 28.54
C LEU A 697 15.51 -19.51 29.65
N ASN A 698 15.96 -19.30 30.89
CA ASN A 698 15.40 -19.95 32.07
C ASN A 698 14.40 -19.00 32.75
N GLY A 699 13.28 -18.72 32.09
CA GLY A 699 12.26 -17.81 32.62
C GLY A 699 11.33 -17.24 31.56
N ALA A 700 10.52 -16.27 32.00
CA ALA A 700 9.54 -15.60 31.16
C ALA A 700 10.21 -14.53 30.28
N LEU A 701 9.88 -14.50 28.98
CA LEU A 701 10.36 -13.51 28.03
C LEU A 701 9.26 -12.48 27.73
N GLY A 702 9.56 -11.19 27.87
CA GLY A 702 8.68 -10.12 27.43
C GLY A 702 9.24 -9.40 26.21
N ILE A 703 8.42 -9.19 25.19
CA ILE A 703 8.80 -8.42 24.01
C ILE A 703 8.08 -7.06 24.05
N GLY A 704 8.85 -6.01 24.36
CA GLY A 704 8.35 -4.64 24.49
C GLY A 704 7.60 -4.34 25.79
N THR A 705 7.66 -5.24 26.77
CA THR A 705 6.88 -5.21 28.01
C THR A 705 7.44 -6.23 29.01
N ASP A 706 7.09 -6.11 30.29
CA ASP A 706 7.34 -7.16 31.28
C ASP A 706 6.40 -8.35 31.05
N ASN A 707 6.83 -9.57 31.38
CA ASN A 707 6.01 -10.76 31.26
C ASN A 707 5.36 -11.13 32.60
N VAL A 708 4.02 -10.98 32.69
CA VAL A 708 3.22 -11.32 33.87
C VAL A 708 2.62 -12.72 33.78
N LEU A 709 2.60 -13.35 32.58
CA LEU A 709 2.20 -14.76 32.46
C LEU A 709 3.12 -15.67 33.29
N GLY A 710 4.42 -15.35 33.41
CA GLY A 710 5.39 -16.07 34.22
C GLY A 710 5.74 -17.47 33.69
N GLY A 711 6.66 -18.17 34.37
CA GLY A 711 7.15 -19.50 33.95
C GLY A 711 7.81 -19.49 32.56
N SER A 712 7.71 -20.61 31.84
CA SER A 712 8.16 -20.70 30.43
C SER A 712 7.11 -20.08 29.50
N SER A 713 7.20 -18.76 29.31
CA SER A 713 6.25 -18.02 28.48
C SER A 713 6.91 -16.89 27.70
N ILE A 714 6.20 -16.43 26.68
CA ILE A 714 6.52 -15.26 25.88
C ILE A 714 5.29 -14.36 25.80
N VAL A 715 5.44 -13.05 26.01
CA VAL A 715 4.38 -12.05 25.83
C VAL A 715 4.78 -10.98 24.82
N PHE A 716 3.79 -10.36 24.17
CA PHE A 716 4.00 -9.41 23.09
C PHE A 716 3.17 -8.15 23.28
N GLY A 717 3.82 -6.98 23.33
CA GLY A 717 3.16 -5.67 23.31
C GLY A 717 2.48 -5.26 24.61
N ASP A 718 1.86 -6.20 25.32
CA ASP A 718 1.36 -6.07 26.69
C ASP A 718 1.90 -7.20 27.58
N ASN A 719 1.63 -7.13 28.88
CA ASN A 719 2.25 -8.03 29.84
C ASN A 719 1.55 -9.40 30.00
N ASP A 720 0.46 -9.65 29.28
CA ASP A 720 -0.41 -10.80 29.49
C ASP A 720 -1.05 -11.40 28.23
N THR A 721 -0.59 -11.01 27.04
CA THR A 721 -0.93 -11.63 25.75
C THR A 721 0.29 -12.37 25.19
N GLY A 722 0.15 -13.66 24.89
CA GLY A 722 1.22 -14.46 24.28
C GLY A 722 1.06 -15.96 24.43
N PHE A 723 2.17 -16.69 24.58
CA PHE A 723 2.19 -18.15 24.68
C PHE A 723 2.82 -18.60 25.99
N LYS A 724 2.27 -19.65 26.60
CA LYS A 724 2.77 -20.22 27.84
C LYS A 724 2.77 -21.74 27.78
N GLN A 725 3.90 -22.35 28.11
CA GLN A 725 3.98 -23.79 28.32
C GLN A 725 3.44 -24.12 29.72
N ASN A 726 2.41 -24.96 29.79
CA ASN A 726 1.75 -25.36 31.04
C ASN A 726 1.93 -26.86 31.35
N GLY A 727 2.99 -27.46 30.83
CA GLY A 727 3.33 -28.88 31.00
C GLY A 727 4.07 -29.41 29.78
N ASP A 728 4.54 -30.66 29.86
CA ASP A 728 5.11 -31.34 28.69
C ASP A 728 4.04 -31.54 27.61
N GLY A 729 4.34 -31.10 26.39
CA GLY A 729 3.40 -31.12 25.26
C GLY A 729 2.18 -30.18 25.35
N ILE A 730 2.07 -29.34 26.39
CA ILE A 730 0.94 -28.42 26.58
C ILE A 730 1.37 -26.98 26.29
N LEU A 731 0.84 -26.41 25.21
CA LEU A 731 1.04 -25.02 24.83
C LEU A 731 -0.29 -24.27 24.86
N ASP A 732 -0.35 -23.24 25.70
CA ASP A 732 -1.53 -22.40 25.89
C ASP A 732 -1.30 -21.01 25.30
N THR A 733 -2.29 -20.48 24.60
CA THR A 733 -2.33 -19.11 24.06
C THR A 733 -3.18 -18.23 24.97
N PHE A 734 -2.61 -17.10 25.38
CA PHE A 734 -3.26 -16.10 26.21
C PHE A 734 -3.48 -14.80 25.44
N ALA A 735 -4.60 -14.14 25.68
CA ALA A 735 -4.86 -12.78 25.24
C ALA A 735 -5.48 -12.00 26.40
N ASN A 736 -4.80 -10.95 26.86
CA ASN A 736 -5.22 -10.12 27.99
C ASN A 736 -5.58 -10.97 29.22
N SER A 737 -4.63 -11.83 29.63
CA SER A 737 -4.76 -12.82 30.72
C SER A 737 -5.81 -13.92 30.51
N GLN A 738 -6.55 -13.92 29.40
CA GLN A 738 -7.54 -14.95 29.09
C GLN A 738 -6.90 -16.10 28.33
N HIS A 739 -7.09 -17.32 28.81
CA HIS A 739 -6.67 -18.53 28.09
C HIS A 739 -7.64 -18.79 26.93
N THR A 740 -7.16 -18.70 25.69
CA THR A 740 -7.98 -18.75 24.48
C THR A 740 -7.89 -20.07 23.74
N VAL A 741 -6.70 -20.68 23.72
CA VAL A 741 -6.45 -21.93 23.00
C VAL A 741 -5.45 -22.77 23.79
N ARG A 742 -5.73 -24.08 23.93
CA ARG A 742 -4.78 -25.08 24.37
C ARG A 742 -4.48 -26.05 23.24
N VAL A 743 -3.19 -26.28 23.00
CA VAL A 743 -2.69 -27.40 22.20
C VAL A 743 -2.11 -28.43 23.15
N ALA A 744 -2.65 -29.65 23.13
CA ALA A 744 -2.19 -30.78 23.93
C ALA A 744 -2.04 -32.04 23.05
N PRO A 745 -1.33 -33.09 23.51
CA PRO A 745 -1.18 -34.31 22.71
C PRO A 745 -2.53 -34.90 22.30
N GLY A 746 -2.80 -34.90 20.99
CA GLY A 746 -4.03 -35.48 20.41
C GLY A 746 -5.25 -34.54 20.40
N GLU A 747 -5.16 -33.32 20.94
CA GLU A 747 -6.28 -32.38 20.95
C GLU A 747 -5.87 -30.91 20.82
N MET A 748 -6.77 -30.10 20.26
CA MET A 748 -6.73 -28.64 20.33
C MET A 748 -8.05 -28.18 20.93
N GLN A 749 -8.00 -27.49 22.06
CA GLN A 749 -9.17 -26.96 22.75
C GLN A 749 -9.22 -25.44 22.50
N VAL A 750 -10.27 -24.96 21.84
CA VAL A 750 -10.57 -23.53 21.76
C VAL A 750 -11.48 -23.17 22.92
N LEU A 751 -10.99 -22.33 23.83
CA LEU A 751 -11.68 -21.92 25.04
C LEU A 751 -12.49 -20.66 24.74
N GLY A 752 -13.61 -20.83 24.05
CA GLY A 752 -14.47 -19.75 23.61
C GLY A 752 -15.19 -20.07 22.30
N ALA A 753 -15.62 -19.03 21.58
CA ALA A 753 -16.24 -19.17 20.27
C ALA A 753 -15.19 -19.16 19.15
N MET A 754 -15.30 -20.09 18.20
CA MET A 754 -14.60 -20.00 16.91
C MET A 754 -15.44 -19.15 15.95
N ARG A 755 -14.87 -18.05 15.44
CA ARG A 755 -15.53 -17.21 14.42
C ARG A 755 -14.92 -17.49 13.05
N THR A 756 -15.75 -17.91 12.09
CA THR A 756 -15.37 -18.09 10.68
C THR A 756 -16.15 -17.10 9.81
N GLY A 757 -15.45 -16.26 9.03
CA GLY A 757 -16.04 -15.14 8.28
C GLY A 757 -15.09 -14.57 7.20
N ASN A 758 -15.49 -13.48 6.55
CA ASN A 758 -14.79 -12.87 5.38
C ASN A 758 -14.68 -13.80 4.16
N ALA A 759 -15.81 -14.40 3.75
CA ALA A 759 -15.91 -15.40 2.67
C ALA A 759 -15.12 -16.72 2.89
N LYS A 760 -14.55 -16.94 4.08
CA LYS A 760 -13.78 -18.15 4.41
C LYS A 760 -14.65 -19.21 5.11
N ARG A 761 -14.39 -20.47 4.80
CA ARG A 761 -15.06 -21.65 5.37
C ARG A 761 -14.26 -22.21 6.54
N MET A 762 -14.93 -22.60 7.62
CA MET A 762 -14.35 -23.58 8.56
C MET A 762 -14.25 -24.92 7.83
N THR A 763 -13.13 -25.62 7.93
CA THR A 763 -12.97 -26.98 7.38
C THR A 763 -12.37 -27.86 8.46
N MET A 764 -13.08 -28.92 8.83
CA MET A 764 -12.59 -30.02 9.67
C MET A 764 -12.48 -31.26 8.77
N THR A 765 -11.35 -31.97 8.81
CA THR A 765 -11.07 -33.14 7.96
C THR A 765 -10.63 -34.34 8.81
N SER A 766 -10.96 -35.55 8.37
CA SER A 766 -10.81 -36.82 9.11
C SER A 766 -9.51 -37.58 8.79
N LEU A 767 -8.41 -36.90 8.42
CA LEU A 767 -7.23 -37.58 7.87
C LEU A 767 -6.50 -38.49 8.87
N ASN A 768 -6.48 -39.78 8.52
CA ASN A 768 -5.37 -40.75 8.64
C ASN A 768 -5.75 -42.16 8.10
N ASN A 769 -7.04 -42.46 7.90
CA ASN A 769 -7.51 -43.73 7.32
C ASN A 769 -8.76 -43.64 6.40
N SER A 770 -9.34 -42.47 6.18
CA SER A 770 -10.54 -42.32 5.34
C SER A 770 -10.19 -42.30 3.84
N SER A 771 -10.96 -43.03 3.02
CA SER A 771 -10.80 -43.05 1.56
C SER A 771 -11.40 -41.82 0.86
N LEU A 772 -12.33 -41.11 1.53
CA LEU A 772 -12.92 -39.84 1.10
C LEU A 772 -13.01 -38.91 2.31
N ASN A 773 -12.61 -37.65 2.16
CA ASN A 773 -12.53 -36.70 3.27
C ASN A 773 -13.84 -35.95 3.43
N ALA A 774 -14.57 -36.20 4.52
CA ALA A 774 -15.73 -35.39 4.85
C ALA A 774 -15.29 -34.03 5.40
N GLN A 775 -15.95 -32.97 4.94
CA GLN A 775 -15.68 -31.57 5.24
C GLN A 775 -16.95 -30.94 5.80
N PHE A 776 -16.87 -30.40 7.00
CA PHE A 776 -17.94 -29.58 7.58
C PHE A 776 -17.72 -28.11 7.24
N HIS A 777 -18.71 -27.46 6.64
CA HIS A 777 -18.67 -26.05 6.25
C HIS A 777 -19.75 -25.24 6.98
N LEU A 778 -19.34 -24.10 7.55
CA LEU A 778 -20.24 -23.04 7.99
C LEU A 778 -19.95 -21.78 7.18
N TRP A 779 -20.92 -21.32 6.40
CA TRP A 779 -20.76 -20.18 5.49
C TRP A 779 -22.09 -19.48 5.19
N GLY A 780 -22.04 -18.37 4.47
CA GLY A 780 -23.22 -17.67 3.93
C GLY A 780 -22.78 -16.70 2.84
N ASP A 781 -23.67 -16.41 1.88
CA ASP A 781 -23.39 -15.51 0.75
C ASP A 781 -23.86 -14.06 0.99
N GLY A 782 -24.47 -13.79 2.14
CA GLY A 782 -25.05 -12.48 2.47
C GLY A 782 -26.29 -12.11 1.63
N GLY A 783 -26.82 -13.04 0.85
CA GLY A 783 -27.96 -12.86 -0.06
C GLY A 783 -28.97 -13.99 0.04
N ASN A 784 -28.98 -14.91 -0.93
CA ASN A 784 -29.99 -15.97 -1.05
C ASN A 784 -29.77 -17.14 -0.08
N ARG A 785 -28.56 -17.31 0.44
CA ARG A 785 -28.22 -18.34 1.44
C ARG A 785 -27.54 -17.66 2.65
N PRO A 786 -28.29 -16.91 3.47
CA PRO A 786 -27.76 -16.18 4.63
C PRO A 786 -26.90 -17.01 5.58
N THR A 787 -27.24 -18.27 5.79
CA THR A 787 -26.45 -19.20 6.62
C THR A 787 -26.63 -20.62 6.10
N VAL A 788 -25.53 -21.31 5.87
CA VAL A 788 -25.45 -22.68 5.40
C VAL A 788 -24.52 -23.47 6.33
N ILE A 789 -25.02 -24.60 6.79
CA ILE A 789 -24.25 -25.66 7.44
C ILE A 789 -24.26 -26.83 6.48
N GLU A 790 -23.09 -27.20 5.93
CA GLU A 790 -22.98 -28.20 4.87
C GLU A 790 -21.93 -29.26 5.24
N LEU A 791 -22.23 -30.51 4.89
CA LEU A 791 -21.28 -31.62 4.90
C LEU A 791 -21.07 -32.05 3.45
N GLY A 792 -19.81 -32.14 3.02
CA GLY A 792 -19.46 -32.65 1.69
C GLY A 792 -18.10 -33.32 1.68
N ASP A 793 -17.70 -33.86 0.53
CA ASP A 793 -16.37 -34.40 0.27
C ASP A 793 -15.89 -33.96 -1.13
N ASP A 794 -14.79 -34.54 -1.60
CA ASP A 794 -14.20 -34.22 -2.91
C ASP A 794 -15.12 -34.55 -4.09
N GLN A 795 -16.21 -35.30 -3.88
CA GLN A 795 -17.20 -35.67 -4.89
C GLN A 795 -18.47 -34.79 -4.84
N GLY A 796 -18.61 -33.94 -3.81
CA GLY A 796 -19.71 -32.99 -3.68
C GLY A 796 -20.32 -32.96 -2.29
N TRP A 797 -21.46 -32.27 -2.15
CA TRP A 797 -22.18 -32.17 -0.88
C TRP A 797 -22.99 -33.44 -0.59
N HIS A 798 -22.97 -33.89 0.67
CA HIS A 798 -23.80 -34.97 1.20
C HIS A 798 -25.13 -34.44 1.71
N LEU A 799 -25.08 -33.40 2.55
CA LEU A 799 -26.25 -32.75 3.11
C LEU A 799 -25.95 -31.30 3.47
N TYR A 800 -26.98 -30.46 3.48
CA TYR A 800 -26.89 -29.14 4.07
C TYR A 800 -28.18 -28.73 4.75
N SER A 801 -28.04 -27.90 5.78
CA SER A 801 -29.10 -27.09 6.33
C SER A 801 -28.83 -25.64 5.95
N GLN A 802 -29.83 -24.94 5.41
CA GLN A 802 -29.74 -23.50 5.16
C GLN A 802 -30.93 -22.74 5.72
N ARG A 803 -30.69 -21.48 6.07
CA ARG A 803 -31.75 -20.50 6.29
C ARG A 803 -31.95 -19.71 5.00
N ASN A 804 -33.19 -19.61 4.54
CA ASN A 804 -33.58 -18.83 3.37
C ASN A 804 -33.82 -17.35 3.75
N PRO A 805 -33.89 -16.41 2.78
CA PRO A 805 -34.13 -15.00 3.05
C PRO A 805 -35.46 -14.71 3.75
N ASP A 806 -36.46 -15.58 3.60
CA ASP A 806 -37.77 -15.51 4.26
C ASP A 806 -37.77 -16.07 5.70
N GLY A 807 -36.61 -16.51 6.18
CA GLY A 807 -36.42 -17.10 7.49
C GLY A 807 -36.76 -18.60 7.57
N SER A 808 -37.30 -19.22 6.52
CA SER A 808 -37.54 -20.66 6.50
C SER A 808 -36.22 -21.45 6.54
N ILE A 809 -36.29 -22.68 7.02
CA ILE A 809 -35.14 -23.59 7.05
C ILE A 809 -35.36 -24.69 6.02
N GLN A 810 -34.34 -24.94 5.21
CA GLN A 810 -34.30 -26.07 4.30
C GLN A 810 -33.21 -27.04 4.74
N PHE A 811 -33.57 -28.32 4.87
CA PHE A 811 -32.62 -29.41 5.10
C PHE A 811 -32.66 -30.33 3.89
N VAL A 812 -31.53 -30.48 3.20
CA VAL A 812 -31.41 -31.22 1.94
C VAL A 812 -30.36 -32.30 2.08
N VAL A 813 -30.67 -33.51 1.60
CA VAL A 813 -29.76 -34.67 1.61
C VAL A 813 -29.63 -35.20 0.19
N ASN A 814 -28.40 -35.35 -0.28
CA ASN A 814 -28.05 -35.96 -1.56
C ASN A 814 -27.90 -37.48 -1.36
N GLY A 815 -29.02 -38.17 -1.19
CA GLY A 815 -29.04 -39.60 -0.89
C GLY A 815 -30.32 -40.04 -0.19
N GLN A 816 -30.27 -41.19 0.49
CA GLN A 816 -31.39 -41.72 1.26
C GLN A 816 -31.39 -41.21 2.70
N VAL A 817 -32.57 -40.85 3.21
CA VAL A 817 -32.80 -40.61 4.65
C VAL A 817 -33.56 -41.80 5.21
N ILE A 818 -32.90 -42.61 6.03
CA ILE A 818 -33.50 -43.78 6.68
C ILE A 818 -33.70 -43.46 8.18
N PRO A 819 -34.89 -42.99 8.61
CA PRO A 819 -35.16 -42.79 10.02
C PRO A 819 -35.17 -44.12 10.79
N GLY A 820 -34.68 -44.11 12.03
CA GLY A 820 -34.75 -45.28 12.92
C GLY A 820 -36.17 -45.68 13.33
N ASN A 821 -37.15 -44.80 13.09
CA ASN A 821 -38.57 -45.05 13.30
C ASN A 821 -39.39 -44.23 12.28
N TYR A 822 -40.23 -44.89 11.48
CA TYR A 822 -41.10 -44.25 10.50
C TYR A 822 -42.47 -43.84 11.05
N GLY A 823 -42.81 -44.16 12.30
CA GLY A 823 -44.14 -43.97 12.87
C GLY A 823 -44.66 -42.52 12.80
N ASN A 824 -43.78 -41.52 12.84
CA ASN A 824 -44.14 -40.10 12.66
C ASN A 824 -44.32 -39.68 11.19
N PHE A 825 -43.82 -40.46 10.23
CA PHE A 825 -44.12 -40.30 8.80
C PHE A 825 -45.39 -41.08 8.46
N ASP A 826 -45.45 -42.35 8.85
CA ASP A 826 -46.59 -43.24 8.64
C ASP A 826 -47.87 -42.64 9.22
N ALA A 827 -47.85 -42.14 10.46
CA ALA A 827 -49.02 -41.51 11.07
C ALA A 827 -49.53 -40.26 10.33
N ARG A 828 -48.66 -39.52 9.61
CA ARG A 828 -49.06 -38.35 8.81
C ARG A 828 -49.63 -38.75 7.45
N TYR A 829 -49.14 -39.83 6.83
CA TYR A 829 -49.66 -40.34 5.57
C TYR A 829 -50.91 -41.24 5.73
N LEU A 830 -51.11 -41.84 6.92
CA LEU A 830 -52.28 -42.66 7.26
C LEU A 830 -53.57 -41.84 7.50
N THR A 831 -53.47 -40.55 7.83
CA THR A 831 -54.65 -39.67 8.03
C THR A 831 -55.34 -39.23 6.72
N SER A 832 -54.74 -39.50 5.56
CA SER A 832 -55.35 -39.20 4.25
C SER A 832 -56.30 -40.32 3.78
N GLY A 833 -57.30 -40.66 4.60
CA GLY A 833 -58.62 -41.25 4.27
C GLY A 833 -58.82 -42.43 3.29
N ASN A 834 -57.83 -42.88 2.51
CA ASN A 834 -58.00 -43.76 1.35
C ASN A 834 -56.84 -44.76 1.16
N VAL A 835 -56.05 -45.05 2.20
CA VAL A 835 -54.96 -46.03 2.11
C VAL A 835 -55.19 -47.13 3.13
N TYR A 836 -55.61 -48.30 2.64
CA TYR A 836 -55.74 -49.51 3.45
C TYR A 836 -54.36 -50.06 3.75
N THR A 837 -54.13 -50.47 5.00
CA THR A 837 -52.97 -51.32 5.32
C THR A 837 -53.03 -52.61 4.51
N LYS A 838 -51.89 -53.28 4.32
CA LYS A 838 -51.84 -54.56 3.57
C LYS A 838 -52.87 -55.57 4.10
N GLY A 839 -53.00 -55.69 5.42
CA GLY A 839 -53.98 -56.59 6.05
C GLY A 839 -55.45 -56.20 5.79
N GLU A 840 -55.75 -54.91 5.67
CA GLU A 840 -57.10 -54.44 5.33
C GLU A 840 -57.43 -54.64 3.85
N SER A 841 -56.45 -54.44 2.96
CA SER A 841 -56.60 -54.72 1.52
C SER A 841 -56.82 -56.22 1.27
N ASP A 842 -56.01 -57.07 1.92
CA ASP A 842 -56.06 -58.53 1.76
C ASP A 842 -57.43 -59.12 2.20
N ASN A 843 -58.09 -58.53 3.19
CA ASN A 843 -59.44 -58.94 3.62
C ASN A 843 -60.58 -58.42 2.74
N ARG A 844 -60.34 -57.40 1.91
CA ARG A 844 -61.38 -56.75 1.08
C ARG A 844 -61.45 -57.30 -0.33
N TYR A 845 -60.33 -57.77 -0.88
CA TYR A 845 -60.24 -58.18 -2.28
C TYR A 845 -59.96 -59.68 -2.44
N VAL A 846 -60.49 -60.26 -3.53
CA VAL A 846 -60.15 -61.62 -3.95
C VAL A 846 -58.72 -61.63 -4.48
N GLN A 847 -57.85 -62.39 -3.82
CA GLN A 847 -56.43 -62.46 -4.17
C GLN A 847 -56.16 -63.59 -5.16
N ASN A 848 -56.98 -64.65 -5.15
CA ASN A 848 -56.83 -65.80 -6.04
C ASN A 848 -58.16 -66.56 -6.21
N ILE A 849 -58.31 -67.34 -7.29
CA ILE A 849 -59.48 -68.18 -7.58
C ILE A 849 -58.99 -69.56 -8.04
N GLN A 850 -59.58 -70.63 -7.52
CA GLN A 850 -59.24 -72.00 -7.89
C GLN A 850 -60.46 -72.93 -7.98
N ARG A 851 -60.24 -74.12 -8.55
CA ARG A 851 -61.19 -75.25 -8.49
C ARG A 851 -60.82 -76.13 -7.30
N GLY A 852 -61.72 -76.32 -6.35
CA GLY A 852 -61.49 -77.20 -5.19
C GLY A 852 -61.53 -78.70 -5.54
N ALA A 853 -61.43 -79.54 -4.52
CA ALA A 853 -61.40 -80.99 -4.67
C ALA A 853 -62.72 -81.54 -5.30
N PRO A 854 -62.66 -82.61 -6.12
CA PRO A 854 -63.85 -83.20 -6.72
C PRO A 854 -64.76 -83.85 -5.67
N VAL A 855 -66.06 -83.57 -5.78
CA VAL A 855 -67.15 -84.11 -4.96
C VAL A 855 -67.99 -85.06 -5.81
N TRP A 856 -68.29 -86.23 -5.26
CA TRP A 856 -68.98 -87.32 -5.92
C TRP A 856 -70.29 -87.66 -5.18
N PRO A 857 -71.46 -87.26 -5.71
CA PRO A 857 -72.74 -87.50 -5.03
C PRO A 857 -73.27 -88.94 -5.18
N GLY A 858 -72.58 -89.82 -5.91
CA GLY A 858 -72.98 -91.20 -6.14
C GLY A 858 -73.57 -91.45 -7.53
N LYS A 859 -73.98 -92.71 -7.80
CA LYS A 859 -74.58 -93.16 -9.06
C LYS A 859 -76.05 -92.74 -9.13
N VAL A 860 -76.52 -92.29 -10.30
CA VAL A 860 -77.92 -91.95 -10.55
C VAL A 860 -78.43 -92.78 -11.72
N ASP A 861 -79.52 -93.52 -11.50
CA ASP A 861 -80.05 -94.53 -12.44
C ASP A 861 -81.31 -94.09 -13.19
N GLU A 862 -81.81 -92.87 -12.98
CA GLU A 862 -82.91 -92.26 -13.75
C GLU A 862 -82.85 -90.73 -13.60
N TYR A 863 -82.88 -89.96 -14.70
CA TYR A 863 -82.71 -88.49 -14.79
C TYR A 863 -81.73 -87.87 -13.78
N GLY A 864 -80.48 -87.63 -14.20
CA GLY A 864 -79.45 -86.97 -13.37
C GLY A 864 -79.94 -85.68 -12.69
N PRO A 865 -79.34 -85.25 -11.55
CA PRO A 865 -79.78 -84.08 -10.83
C PRO A 865 -79.83 -82.86 -11.76
N ALA A 866 -80.97 -82.14 -11.74
CA ALA A 866 -81.21 -81.01 -12.64
C ALA A 866 -80.20 -79.86 -12.44
N GLU A 867 -79.51 -79.83 -11.30
CA GLU A 867 -78.59 -78.77 -10.89
C GLU A 867 -77.36 -79.34 -10.17
N ALA A 868 -76.22 -78.66 -10.29
CA ALA A 868 -75.01 -78.98 -9.53
C ALA A 868 -75.16 -78.55 -8.05
N PRO A 869 -74.41 -79.16 -7.11
CA PRO A 869 -74.36 -78.64 -5.74
C PRO A 869 -73.92 -77.16 -5.71
N ALA A 870 -74.50 -76.36 -4.82
CA ALA A 870 -74.23 -74.92 -4.73
C ALA A 870 -72.71 -74.63 -4.67
N GLY A 871 -72.28 -73.66 -5.47
CA GLY A 871 -70.88 -73.27 -5.61
C GLY A 871 -70.04 -74.19 -6.48
N CYS A 872 -70.61 -75.27 -7.00
CA CYS A 872 -69.91 -76.27 -7.78
C CYS A 872 -70.34 -76.27 -9.24
N PHE A 873 -69.41 -76.67 -10.11
CA PHE A 873 -69.69 -76.89 -11.53
C PHE A 873 -69.35 -78.32 -11.91
N LEU A 874 -70.04 -78.84 -12.92
CA LEU A 874 -69.79 -80.19 -13.44
C LEU A 874 -68.40 -80.23 -14.09
N THR A 875 -67.61 -81.22 -13.69
CA THR A 875 -66.24 -81.40 -14.23
C THR A 875 -66.04 -82.72 -14.93
N GLN A 876 -66.93 -83.68 -14.70
CA GLN A 876 -66.92 -84.98 -15.35
C GLN A 876 -68.29 -85.62 -15.25
N ALA A 877 -68.77 -86.19 -16.36
CA ALA A 877 -69.88 -87.13 -16.39
C ALA A 877 -69.37 -88.42 -17.06
N ARG A 878 -69.63 -89.56 -16.44
CA ARG A 878 -69.24 -90.88 -16.96
C ARG A 878 -70.45 -91.80 -16.99
N HIS A 879 -70.77 -92.31 -18.17
CA HIS A 879 -71.76 -93.36 -18.34
C HIS A 879 -71.23 -94.68 -17.76
N ASP A 880 -72.05 -95.36 -16.97
CA ASP A 880 -71.78 -96.71 -16.49
C ASP A 880 -72.30 -97.71 -17.52
N PRO A 881 -71.41 -98.41 -18.25
CA PRO A 881 -71.80 -99.33 -19.32
C PRO A 881 -72.58 -100.56 -18.82
N THR A 882 -72.69 -100.77 -17.50
CA THR A 882 -73.43 -101.90 -16.91
C THR A 882 -74.93 -101.64 -16.72
N THR A 883 -75.40 -100.42 -17.02
CA THR A 883 -76.80 -100.02 -16.88
C THR A 883 -77.27 -99.22 -18.09
N ALA A 884 -78.55 -99.33 -18.47
CA ALA A 884 -79.11 -98.61 -19.62
C ALA A 884 -79.16 -97.08 -19.43
N TYR A 885 -79.13 -96.59 -18.18
CA TYR A 885 -79.31 -95.17 -17.85
C TYR A 885 -78.36 -94.61 -16.76
N GLY A 886 -77.44 -95.43 -16.23
CA GLY A 886 -76.59 -95.02 -15.10
C GLY A 886 -75.49 -94.04 -15.50
N VAL A 887 -75.45 -92.87 -14.86
CA VAL A 887 -74.38 -91.88 -15.03
C VAL A 887 -73.82 -91.50 -13.65
N THR A 888 -72.49 -91.35 -13.58
CA THR A 888 -71.79 -90.79 -12.42
C THR A 888 -71.29 -89.38 -12.74
N PHE A 889 -71.48 -88.46 -11.81
CA PHE A 889 -71.09 -87.05 -11.95
C PHE A 889 -69.99 -86.70 -10.94
N ALA A 890 -69.03 -85.88 -11.36
CA ALA A 890 -68.04 -85.25 -10.48
C ALA A 890 -68.16 -83.73 -10.58
N TYR A 891 -68.42 -83.10 -9.44
CA TYR A 891 -68.49 -81.64 -9.34
C TYR A 891 -67.25 -81.10 -8.65
N ARG A 892 -66.85 -79.86 -8.94
CA ARG A 892 -65.81 -79.17 -8.13
C ARG A 892 -66.32 -77.82 -7.67
N PRO A 893 -66.10 -77.43 -6.40
CA PRO A 893 -66.43 -76.10 -5.94
C PRO A 893 -65.50 -75.06 -6.58
N LEU A 894 -66.05 -73.93 -6.99
CA LEU A 894 -65.26 -72.74 -7.29
C LEU A 894 -64.91 -72.08 -5.95
N GLN A 895 -63.63 -71.82 -5.72
CA GLN A 895 -63.13 -71.24 -4.48
C GLN A 895 -62.37 -69.95 -4.74
N MET A 896 -62.48 -68.98 -3.84
CA MET A 896 -61.74 -67.73 -3.85
C MET A 896 -60.88 -67.61 -2.58
N TRP A 897 -59.66 -67.08 -2.72
CA TRP A 897 -58.81 -66.74 -1.59
C TRP A 897 -59.06 -65.29 -1.21
N VAL A 898 -59.65 -65.08 -0.03
CA VAL A 898 -59.96 -63.76 0.53
C VAL A 898 -59.51 -63.75 1.99
N GLY A 899 -58.77 -62.71 2.39
CA GLY A 899 -58.09 -62.68 3.68
C GLY A 899 -56.98 -63.72 3.73
N ASN A 900 -57.12 -64.71 4.62
CA ASN A 900 -56.10 -65.74 4.86
C ASN A 900 -56.63 -67.18 4.69
N GLY A 901 -57.60 -67.38 3.78
CA GLY A 901 -58.16 -68.71 3.53
C GLY A 901 -58.97 -68.84 2.24
N TRP A 902 -59.04 -70.07 1.71
CA TRP A 902 -59.93 -70.44 0.61
C TRP A 902 -61.39 -70.51 1.08
N ARG A 903 -62.29 -69.87 0.36
CA ARG A 903 -63.73 -69.92 0.59
C ARG A 903 -64.45 -70.41 -0.66
N THR A 904 -65.39 -71.34 -0.51
CA THR A 904 -66.25 -71.80 -1.60
C THR A 904 -67.31 -70.74 -1.91
N ILE A 905 -67.49 -70.42 -3.18
CA ILE A 905 -68.52 -69.49 -3.64
C ILE A 905 -69.90 -70.13 -3.40
N ASN A 906 -70.90 -69.37 -2.99
CA ASN A 906 -72.27 -69.86 -2.85
C ASN A 906 -73.05 -69.50 -4.13
N GLY A 907 -73.77 -70.46 -4.73
CA GLY A 907 -74.49 -70.24 -6.00
C GLY A 907 -74.61 -71.51 -6.83
#